data_AF-A0A2I0VZ39-F1
#
_entry.id   AF-A0A2I0VZ39-F1
#
_cell.length_a   1.000
_cell.length_b   1.000
_cell.length_c   1.000
_cell.angle_alpha   90.00
_cell.angle_beta   90.00
_cell.angle_gamma   90.00
#
_symmetry.space_group_name_H-M   'P 1'
#
loop_
_entity.id
_entity.type
_entity.pdbx_description
1 polymer ?
#
loop_
_entity_poly.entity_id
_entity_poly.type
_entity_poly.pdbx_seq_one_letter_code
_entity_poly.pdbx_strand_id
1 'polypeptide(L)'
;MNIQFHVWKITHWSSKTLFCITIQVIPSIAMVETYVRLLLIDPHSLFRPHFTTLTQRSPSILSKPGVSVLLLEILNYRLLPLYRYHGKNKALMYDVTKIISMIKGKRGEHRLFRLAENLCMNLILSIRDFFLVKKELKGPTEFTETLNRMTIISLAITIKTRGIAEVEQMVYLQPLLEQIMATSQHTWSEKTLRYFPPLIRDSLIGRMDKRGQAIQAWQQAETTVIHQCTQLLSPSADPTYSMTYLSHSFPQHRQYLCAGAWVLMNGLPESISSANLARVLREFSPEEVTSNIYTMVDVLLHHIQLELQRGHAAQDLLSKAISGIVFFIWTHELLPLDILLLALIDRDDDPYALRIVISLLDRTELQQRIKMFCASRTSPEHWLNNQPPKRVEIQKALGNHLVWKDRYPPFFDDIAARLVPVIPLIIYRLIENDATDIAERVLALYSSLLIFHPLRFTFVRDILAYFYGHLPSKLIVRILKVLDISKIPLSESFPQYVSSNPPICPPVDYFATLLVGLVNGVISPLNSKSKSETASEPSGISGRPTISKSQASPQSASANNADGQKAFYQNQDPGTYTQLVLETATIEILSLPATASHIVSSLVQIVVNVQPSLIQSTNGLQGLSGGSGQTSGLPTSPSAGGSESSGPNRSAPAPGINATNFVSKSGYSCQQLSCLMIQACGLLLAQLPPEFHLQLYSEASRIIKECWWLTDGMRSIKELDSAVSYALVDPSWASQDNTSTAIGNIVALLHSFFSNLPHEWLESTHTIIKHLRPVTSIGMMRIAFRIMSPLLPRLAFARPLFMKTLALLFNVMADVFGKNSQPATPVDASEIRDLIDFMHHAVMYEGQGGPVQTSSKPKPEILTLCGKVMELLRPDVQHLFTHLQTDPNSSIYAATHPKLAHNPT
;
A
#
# COMPACT_ATOMS: atom_id res chain seq x y z
N MET A 1 -0.31 -17.37 35.36
CA MET A 1 -1.77 -17.58 35.51
C MET A 1 -2.44 -16.54 36.43
N ASN A 2 -2.00 -16.35 37.69
CA ASN A 2 -2.62 -15.37 38.62
C ASN A 2 -2.52 -13.90 38.18
N ILE A 3 -1.39 -13.46 37.60
CA ILE A 3 -1.21 -12.06 37.16
C ILE A 3 -2.12 -11.73 35.97
N GLN A 4 -2.16 -12.56 34.92
CA GLN A 4 -3.06 -12.37 33.78
C GLN A 4 -4.54 -12.33 34.19
N PHE A 5 -4.95 -13.16 35.16
CA PHE A 5 -6.31 -13.16 35.69
C PHE A 5 -6.64 -11.86 36.45
N HIS A 6 -5.70 -11.33 37.23
CA HIS A 6 -5.86 -10.04 37.90
C HIS A 6 -5.88 -8.87 36.92
N VAL A 7 -5.00 -8.85 35.92
CA VAL A 7 -4.99 -7.85 34.84
C VAL A 7 -6.32 -7.87 34.08
N TRP A 8 -6.84 -9.06 33.76
CA TRP A 8 -8.15 -9.20 33.12
C TRP A 8 -9.30 -8.65 33.98
N LYS A 9 -9.32 -8.97 35.29
CA LYS A 9 -10.30 -8.43 36.23
C LYS A 9 -10.24 -6.91 36.33
N ILE A 10 -9.04 -6.34 36.45
CA ILE A 10 -8.82 -4.89 36.53
C ILE A 10 -9.27 -4.24 35.21
N THR A 11 -8.91 -4.80 34.07
CA THR A 11 -9.31 -4.29 32.75
C THR A 11 -10.83 -4.27 32.59
N HIS A 12 -11.52 -5.35 33.00
CA HIS A 12 -12.99 -5.42 32.95
C HIS A 12 -13.66 -4.48 33.94
N TRP A 13 -13.09 -4.33 35.14
CA TRP A 13 -13.57 -3.38 36.14
C TRP A 13 -13.39 -1.93 35.67
N SER A 14 -12.18 -1.57 35.20
CA SER A 14 -11.89 -0.26 34.63
C SER A 14 -12.80 0.06 33.44
N SER A 15 -13.02 -0.89 32.53
CA SER A 15 -13.95 -0.71 31.40
C SER A 15 -15.38 -0.42 31.87
N LYS A 16 -15.89 -1.18 32.85
CA LYS A 16 -17.20 -0.90 33.45
C LYS A 16 -17.24 0.46 34.14
N THR A 17 -16.19 0.84 34.86
CA THR A 17 -16.12 2.14 35.55
C THR A 17 -16.08 3.30 34.56
N LEU A 18 -15.28 3.19 33.49
CA LEU A 18 -15.05 4.21 32.47
C LEU A 18 -16.23 4.42 31.52
N PHE A 19 -16.98 3.36 31.20
CA PHE A 19 -18.06 3.44 30.23
C PHE A 19 -19.44 3.24 30.84
N CYS A 20 -19.60 2.39 31.86
CA CYS A 20 -20.91 2.05 32.43
C CYS A 20 -21.31 2.88 33.66
N ILE A 21 -20.36 3.35 34.47
CA ILE A 21 -20.64 4.01 35.78
C ILE A 21 -20.50 5.55 35.70
N THR A 22 -19.66 6.08 34.82
CA THR A 22 -19.34 7.51 34.61
C THR A 22 -20.42 8.34 33.93
N ILE A 23 -21.69 8.09 34.26
CA ILE A 23 -22.83 8.87 33.75
C ILE A 23 -22.92 10.24 34.45
N GLN A 24 -22.23 10.44 35.58
CA GLN A 24 -22.28 11.66 36.39
C GLN A 24 -20.92 12.27 36.78
N VAL A 25 -19.80 11.56 36.59
CA VAL A 25 -18.45 12.01 37.04
C VAL A 25 -17.45 11.89 35.90
N ILE A 26 -16.66 12.94 35.66
CA ILE A 26 -15.58 12.94 34.66
C ILE A 26 -14.45 12.02 35.17
N PRO A 27 -14.07 10.94 34.46
CA PRO A 27 -13.00 10.04 34.90
C PRO A 27 -11.67 10.80 34.94
N SER A 28 -10.72 10.44 35.81
CA SER A 28 -9.39 11.09 35.79
C SER A 28 -8.61 10.67 34.53
N ILE A 29 -7.76 11.57 34.01
CA ILE A 29 -6.92 11.24 32.84
C ILE A 29 -5.94 10.09 33.13
N ALA A 30 -5.47 9.98 34.37
CA ALA A 30 -4.64 8.86 34.82
C ALA A 30 -5.39 7.52 34.77
N MET A 31 -6.68 7.49 35.12
CA MET A 31 -7.52 6.29 35.01
C MET A 31 -7.69 5.86 33.56
N VAL A 32 -7.94 6.81 32.65
CA VAL A 32 -8.05 6.55 31.20
C VAL A 32 -6.74 6.00 30.66
N GLU A 33 -5.62 6.65 30.96
CA GLU A 33 -4.29 6.22 30.52
C GLU A 33 -3.92 4.85 31.08
N THR A 34 -4.28 4.56 32.34
CA THR A 34 -4.09 3.23 32.96
C THR A 34 -4.88 2.16 32.22
N TYR A 35 -6.15 2.42 31.91
CA TYR A 35 -6.99 1.51 31.14
C TYR A 35 -6.39 1.19 29.76
N VAL A 36 -5.93 2.22 29.04
CA VAL A 36 -5.24 2.03 27.75
C VAL A 36 -3.99 1.17 27.91
N ARG A 37 -3.15 1.43 28.91
CA ARG A 37 -1.92 0.67 29.14
C ARG A 37 -2.20 -0.78 29.51
N LEU A 38 -3.26 -1.07 30.26
CA LEU A 38 -3.67 -2.43 30.57
C LEU A 38 -3.99 -3.22 29.29
N LEU A 39 -4.65 -2.58 28.32
CA LEU A 39 -4.92 -3.20 27.00
C LEU A 39 -3.63 -3.49 26.22
N LEU A 40 -2.58 -2.69 26.46
CA LEU A 40 -1.26 -2.89 25.87
C LEU A 40 -0.42 -3.93 26.62
N ILE A 41 -0.77 -4.44 27.81
CA ILE A 41 0.06 -5.45 28.50
C ILE A 41 0.01 -6.80 27.80
N ASP A 42 -1.18 -7.19 27.35
CA ASP A 42 -1.41 -8.43 26.60
C ASP A 42 -2.39 -8.12 25.46
N PRO A 43 -1.89 -7.48 24.38
CA PRO A 43 -2.74 -6.94 23.32
C PRO A 43 -3.53 -8.03 22.60
N HIS A 44 -3.11 -9.30 22.66
CA HIS A 44 -3.85 -10.42 22.06
C HIS A 44 -5.00 -10.89 22.93
N SER A 45 -4.77 -11.04 24.24
CA SER A 45 -5.77 -11.63 25.14
C SER A 45 -6.78 -10.61 25.68
N LEU A 46 -6.37 -9.35 25.81
CA LEU A 46 -7.17 -8.30 26.45
C LEU A 46 -7.90 -7.41 25.45
N PHE A 47 -7.41 -7.32 24.21
CA PHE A 47 -8.10 -6.54 23.19
C PHE A 47 -9.44 -7.17 22.85
N ARG A 48 -10.49 -6.37 22.98
CA ARG A 48 -11.78 -6.62 22.34
C ARG A 48 -12.09 -5.44 21.46
N PRO A 49 -12.86 -5.60 20.37
CA PRO A 49 -13.35 -4.47 19.60
C PRO A 49 -14.23 -3.62 20.52
N HIS A 50 -13.66 -2.57 21.11
CA HIS A 50 -14.27 -1.81 22.19
C HIS A 50 -15.59 -1.20 21.74
N PHE A 51 -15.57 -0.61 20.54
CA PHE A 51 -16.76 -0.06 19.91
C PHE A 51 -17.87 -1.11 19.77
N THR A 52 -17.61 -2.23 19.09
CA THR A 52 -18.59 -3.30 18.88
C THR A 52 -19.10 -3.88 20.21
N THR A 53 -18.20 -4.06 21.18
CA THR A 53 -18.55 -4.60 22.50
C THR A 53 -19.44 -3.63 23.29
N LEU A 54 -19.17 -2.32 23.24
CA LEU A 54 -19.98 -1.29 23.87
C LEU A 54 -21.36 -1.18 23.21
N THR A 55 -21.41 -1.17 21.88
CA THR A 55 -22.67 -1.13 21.12
C THR A 55 -23.54 -2.35 21.40
N GLN A 56 -22.95 -3.56 21.50
CA GLN A 56 -23.69 -4.79 21.79
C GLN A 56 -24.17 -4.88 23.24
N ARG A 57 -23.35 -4.46 24.21
CA ARG A 57 -23.68 -4.60 25.64
C ARG A 57 -24.56 -3.47 26.16
N SER A 58 -24.44 -2.26 25.63
CA SER A 58 -25.12 -1.08 26.15
C SER A 58 -25.28 0.00 25.07
N PRO A 59 -26.16 -0.18 24.08
CA PRO A 59 -26.32 0.77 22.96
C PRO A 59 -26.73 2.18 23.43
N SER A 60 -27.47 2.28 24.53
CA SER A 60 -27.89 3.56 25.15
C SER A 60 -26.75 4.35 25.80
N ILE A 61 -25.53 3.80 25.84
CA ILE A 61 -24.38 4.48 26.46
C ILE A 61 -23.65 5.40 25.48
N LEU A 62 -23.66 5.04 24.19
CA LEU A 62 -23.07 5.80 23.10
C LEU A 62 -23.92 7.02 22.70
N SER A 63 -25.16 7.13 23.22
CA SER A 63 -25.95 8.35 23.09
C SER A 63 -25.53 9.43 24.08
N LYS A 64 -24.64 9.13 25.04
CA LYS A 64 -24.13 10.11 26.02
C LYS A 64 -22.91 10.84 25.46
N PRO A 65 -22.95 12.18 25.27
CA PRO A 65 -21.88 12.92 24.59
C PRO A 65 -20.50 12.71 25.22
N GLY A 66 -20.38 12.74 26.55
CA GLY A 66 -19.09 12.58 27.23
C GLY A 66 -18.45 11.19 27.05
N VAL A 67 -19.28 10.15 26.95
CA VAL A 67 -18.81 8.78 26.71
C VAL A 67 -18.30 8.65 25.27
N SER A 68 -19.04 9.20 24.31
CA SER A 68 -18.70 9.13 22.89
C SER A 68 -17.45 9.95 22.56
N VAL A 69 -17.31 11.16 23.12
CA VAL A 69 -16.09 11.96 22.99
C VAL A 69 -14.88 11.22 23.57
N LEU A 70 -14.98 10.72 24.81
CA LEU A 70 -13.89 9.97 25.44
C LEU A 70 -13.49 8.72 24.63
N LEU A 71 -14.48 7.96 24.16
CA LEU A 71 -14.25 6.76 23.34
C LEU A 71 -13.49 7.11 22.06
N LEU A 72 -13.93 8.14 21.33
CA LEU A 72 -13.28 8.56 20.09
C LEU A 72 -11.88 9.11 20.32
N GLU A 73 -11.63 9.85 21.43
CA GLU A 73 -10.29 10.33 21.77
C GLU A 73 -9.34 9.16 22.07
N ILE A 74 -9.78 8.16 22.83
CA ILE A 74 -9.00 6.95 23.11
C ILE A 74 -8.72 6.18 21.82
N LEU A 75 -9.72 6.02 20.95
CA LEU A 75 -9.57 5.32 19.68
C LEU A 75 -8.56 6.03 18.76
N ASN A 76 -8.67 7.34 18.61
CA ASN A 76 -7.83 8.11 17.70
C ASN A 76 -6.38 8.23 18.18
N TYR A 77 -6.19 8.56 19.46
CA TYR A 77 -4.87 8.98 19.96
C TYR A 77 -4.14 7.91 20.79
N ARG A 78 -4.74 6.73 21.00
CA ARG A 78 -4.14 5.65 21.80
C ARG A 78 -4.31 4.26 21.19
N LEU A 79 -5.50 3.91 20.71
CA LEU A 79 -5.82 2.53 20.32
C LEU A 79 -5.78 2.26 18.82
N LEU A 80 -5.63 3.27 17.96
CA LEU A 80 -5.54 3.08 16.52
C LEU A 80 -4.46 2.05 16.12
N PRO A 81 -3.23 2.06 16.68
CA PRO A 81 -2.23 1.07 16.31
C PRO A 81 -2.61 -0.36 16.74
N LEU A 82 -3.36 -0.49 17.84
CA LEU A 82 -3.87 -1.80 18.30
C LEU A 82 -4.97 -2.34 17.40
N TYR A 83 -5.88 -1.47 16.93
CA TYR A 83 -6.89 -1.87 15.93
C TYR A 83 -6.25 -2.33 14.62
N ARG A 84 -5.17 -1.67 14.22
CA ARG A 84 -4.40 -2.03 13.05
C ARG A 84 -3.72 -3.38 13.19
N TYR A 85 -3.03 -3.59 14.31
CA TYR A 85 -2.38 -4.85 14.63
C TYR A 85 -3.33 -6.06 14.54
N HIS A 86 -4.59 -5.86 14.95
CA HIS A 86 -5.64 -6.89 14.89
C HIS A 86 -6.42 -6.94 13.56
N GLY A 87 -6.07 -6.12 12.57
CA GLY A 87 -6.79 -6.05 11.30
C GLY A 87 -8.25 -5.61 11.44
N LYS A 88 -8.57 -4.77 12.43
CA LYS A 88 -9.95 -4.31 12.73
C LYS A 88 -10.25 -2.88 12.25
N ASN A 89 -9.36 -2.25 11.49
CA ASN A 89 -9.53 -0.88 10.99
C ASN A 89 -10.76 -0.72 10.09
N LYS A 90 -10.97 -1.64 9.13
CA LYS A 90 -12.13 -1.59 8.22
C LYS A 90 -13.46 -1.60 9.02
N ALA A 91 -13.57 -2.47 10.03
CA ALA A 91 -14.76 -2.55 10.88
C ALA A 91 -14.96 -1.28 11.72
N LEU A 92 -13.90 -0.75 12.33
CA LEU A 92 -13.97 0.49 13.11
C LEU A 92 -14.37 1.69 12.23
N MET A 93 -13.82 1.78 11.01
CA MET A 93 -14.17 2.83 10.05
C MET A 93 -15.67 2.85 9.77
N TYR A 94 -16.30 1.70 9.50
CA TYR A 94 -17.75 1.64 9.29
C TYR A 94 -18.56 2.05 10.51
N ASP A 95 -18.06 1.77 11.70
CA ASP A 95 -18.74 2.12 12.95
C ASP A 95 -18.65 3.62 13.23
N VAL A 96 -17.48 4.23 12.95
CA VAL A 96 -17.28 5.68 13.06
C VAL A 96 -18.08 6.44 12.01
N THR A 97 -18.18 5.93 10.78
CA THR A 97 -18.93 6.62 9.72
C THR A 97 -20.43 6.65 10.00
N LYS A 98 -20.99 5.61 10.67
CA LYS A 98 -22.36 5.66 11.18
C LYS A 98 -22.56 6.79 12.20
N ILE A 99 -21.60 7.01 13.11
CA ILE A 99 -21.67 8.14 14.05
C ILE A 99 -21.71 9.46 13.28
N ILE A 100 -20.81 9.62 12.30
CA ILE A 100 -20.75 10.82 11.46
C ILE A 100 -22.09 11.06 10.77
N SER A 101 -22.67 10.06 10.10
CA SER A 101 -24.01 10.14 9.48
C SER A 101 -25.09 10.60 10.46
N MET A 102 -25.04 10.15 11.72
CA MET A 102 -26.01 10.53 12.75
C MET A 102 -25.87 11.96 13.28
N ILE A 103 -24.71 12.61 13.13
CA ILE A 103 -24.42 13.92 13.76
C ILE A 103 -24.05 15.02 12.77
N LYS A 104 -23.74 14.70 11.51
CA LYS A 104 -23.26 15.66 10.50
C LYS A 104 -24.18 16.88 10.27
N GLY A 105 -25.50 16.67 10.34
CA GLY A 105 -26.52 17.71 10.22
C GLY A 105 -27.04 18.26 11.56
N LYS A 106 -26.51 17.80 12.70
CA LYS A 106 -26.97 18.24 14.02
C LYS A 106 -26.20 19.47 14.48
N ARG A 107 -26.95 20.52 14.82
CA ARG A 107 -26.39 21.76 15.36
C ARG A 107 -25.63 21.47 16.64
N GLY A 108 -24.39 21.98 16.72
CA GLY A 108 -23.61 21.93 17.96
C GLY A 108 -22.78 20.72 18.29
N GLU A 109 -22.90 19.66 17.49
CA GLU A 109 -22.09 18.45 17.64
C GLU A 109 -20.69 18.64 17.03
N HIS A 110 -20.21 19.89 16.91
CA HIS A 110 -18.98 20.27 16.22
C HIS A 110 -17.75 19.51 16.72
N ARG A 111 -17.54 19.45 18.05
CA ARG A 111 -16.41 18.72 18.62
C ARG A 111 -16.46 17.24 18.31
N LEU A 112 -17.60 16.60 18.58
CA LEU A 112 -17.79 15.16 18.37
C LEU A 112 -17.63 14.78 16.90
N PHE A 113 -18.24 15.57 16.00
CA PHE A 113 -18.12 15.40 14.56
C PHE A 113 -16.67 15.52 14.09
N ARG A 114 -15.95 16.58 14.46
CA ARG A 114 -14.57 16.77 14.01
C ARG A 114 -13.62 15.71 14.55
N LEU A 115 -13.83 15.26 15.78
CA LEU A 115 -13.05 14.17 16.34
C LEU A 115 -13.33 12.84 15.61
N ALA A 116 -14.59 12.55 15.29
CA ALA A 116 -14.97 11.37 14.50
C ALA A 116 -14.40 11.44 13.08
N GLU A 117 -14.49 12.60 12.42
CA GLU A 117 -13.94 12.84 11.08
C GLU A 117 -12.42 12.67 11.09
N ASN A 118 -11.70 13.23 12.07
CA ASN A 118 -10.25 13.08 12.21
C ASN A 118 -9.81 11.62 12.44
N LEU A 119 -10.52 10.88 13.31
CA LEU A 119 -10.30 9.44 13.48
C LEU A 119 -10.53 8.69 12.17
N CYS A 120 -11.60 9.04 11.43
CA CYS A 120 -11.92 8.39 10.17
C CYS A 120 -10.87 8.71 9.09
N MET A 121 -10.30 9.90 9.05
CA MET A 121 -9.16 10.23 8.17
C MET A 121 -7.97 9.30 8.44
N ASN A 122 -7.58 9.17 9.71
CA ASN A 122 -6.49 8.26 10.11
C ASN A 122 -6.81 6.80 9.75
N LEU A 123 -8.07 6.37 9.92
CA LEU A 123 -8.49 5.03 9.55
C LEU A 123 -8.40 4.78 8.04
N ILE A 124 -8.92 5.70 7.22
CA ILE A 124 -8.85 5.62 5.75
C ILE A 124 -7.38 5.54 5.31
N LEU A 125 -6.54 6.46 5.77
CA LEU A 125 -5.11 6.51 5.44
C LEU A 125 -4.32 5.29 5.96
N SER A 126 -4.84 4.57 6.96
CA SER A 126 -4.20 3.36 7.49
C SER A 126 -4.51 2.09 6.69
N ILE A 127 -5.51 2.12 5.81
CA ILE A 127 -5.93 0.94 5.05
C ILE A 127 -4.96 0.72 3.90
N ARG A 128 -4.34 -0.47 3.87
CA ARG A 128 -3.29 -0.86 2.91
C ARG A 128 -3.80 -1.68 1.72
N ASP A 129 -5.10 -1.89 1.64
CA ASP A 129 -5.73 -2.82 0.73
C ASP A 129 -7.07 -2.23 0.26
N PHE A 130 -7.55 -2.65 -0.91
CA PHE A 130 -8.84 -2.21 -1.40
C PHE A 130 -9.92 -2.52 -0.35
N PHE A 131 -10.72 -1.53 -0.01
CA PHE A 131 -11.83 -1.70 0.90
C PHE A 131 -13.12 -1.39 0.17
N LEU A 132 -14.03 -2.36 0.19
CA LEU A 132 -15.39 -2.14 -0.27
C LEU A 132 -16.07 -1.18 0.70
N VAL A 133 -16.92 -0.31 0.20
CA VAL A 133 -17.97 0.32 1.03
C VAL A 133 -19.22 -0.54 0.84
N LYS A 134 -19.26 -1.69 1.56
CA LYS A 134 -20.28 -2.77 1.54
C LYS A 134 -20.42 -3.60 0.24
N LYS A 135 -20.57 -4.91 0.42
CA LYS A 135 -20.91 -5.92 -0.62
C LYS A 135 -22.35 -5.81 -1.15
N GLU A 136 -23.22 -5.05 -0.48
CA GLU A 136 -24.68 -5.09 -0.67
C GLU A 136 -25.31 -3.81 -1.24
N LEU A 137 -24.54 -2.75 -1.55
CA LEU A 137 -25.06 -1.47 -2.08
C LEU A 137 -26.18 -0.80 -1.24
N LYS A 138 -26.53 -1.33 -0.05
CA LYS A 138 -27.67 -0.91 0.80
C LYS A 138 -27.25 -0.35 2.16
N GLY A 139 -26.14 0.37 2.26
CA GLY A 139 -25.77 1.08 3.50
C GLY A 139 -25.34 2.51 3.26
N PRO A 140 -25.21 3.33 4.32
CA PRO A 140 -24.98 4.75 4.17
C PRO A 140 -23.65 4.96 3.45
N THR A 141 -23.76 5.45 2.22
CA THR A 141 -22.69 5.98 1.37
C THR A 141 -22.31 7.40 1.81
N GLU A 142 -22.62 7.74 3.06
CA GLU A 142 -22.68 9.09 3.59
C GLU A 142 -21.35 9.54 4.19
N PHE A 143 -20.26 9.33 3.46
CA PHE A 143 -19.04 10.05 3.76
C PHE A 143 -19.29 11.55 3.60
N THR A 144 -18.66 12.33 4.49
CA THR A 144 -18.57 13.77 4.30
C THR A 144 -17.71 14.04 3.07
N GLU A 145 -17.82 15.24 2.49
CA GLU A 145 -16.97 15.61 1.37
C GLU A 145 -15.47 15.45 1.68
N THR A 146 -15.04 15.82 2.89
CA THR A 146 -13.69 15.59 3.40
C THR A 146 -13.27 14.12 3.29
N LEU A 147 -14.08 13.20 3.83
CA LEU A 147 -13.76 11.78 3.85
C LEU A 147 -13.82 11.13 2.46
N ASN A 148 -14.72 11.60 1.60
CA ASN A 148 -14.76 11.21 0.19
C ASN A 148 -13.44 11.55 -0.52
N ARG A 149 -12.93 12.77 -0.32
CA ARG A 149 -11.65 13.20 -0.92
C ARG A 149 -10.47 12.41 -0.37
N MET A 150 -10.43 12.18 0.94
CA MET A 150 -9.41 11.34 1.57
C MET A 150 -9.44 9.90 1.05
N THR A 151 -10.64 9.36 0.79
CA THR A 151 -10.80 8.01 0.21
C THR A 151 -10.19 7.94 -1.18
N ILE A 152 -10.44 8.92 -2.05
CA ILE A 152 -9.85 8.96 -3.39
C ILE A 152 -8.33 9.07 -3.34
N ILE A 153 -7.78 9.94 -2.49
CA ILE A 153 -6.32 10.06 -2.30
C ILE A 153 -5.74 8.72 -1.82
N SER A 154 -6.36 8.11 -0.80
CA SER A 154 -5.90 6.84 -0.24
C SER A 154 -5.96 5.70 -1.26
N LEU A 155 -7.01 5.66 -2.09
CA LEU A 155 -7.13 4.69 -3.19
C LEU A 155 -6.04 4.94 -4.24
N ALA A 156 -5.77 6.19 -4.62
CA ALA A 156 -4.72 6.53 -5.58
C ALA A 156 -3.34 6.10 -5.09
N ILE A 157 -3.02 6.36 -3.82
CA ILE A 157 -1.76 5.93 -3.20
C ILE A 157 -1.69 4.39 -3.15
N THR A 158 -2.76 3.73 -2.71
CA THR A 158 -2.79 2.27 -2.57
C THR A 158 -2.64 1.57 -3.91
N ILE A 159 -3.46 1.94 -4.91
CA ILE A 159 -3.43 1.34 -6.25
C ILE A 159 -2.08 1.57 -6.91
N LYS A 160 -1.53 2.80 -6.88
CA LYS A 160 -0.24 3.07 -7.51
C LYS A 160 0.93 2.35 -6.85
N THR A 161 0.90 2.18 -5.52
CA THR A 161 2.06 1.65 -4.78
C THR A 161 1.93 0.18 -4.39
N ARG A 162 0.75 -0.44 -4.49
CA ARG A 162 0.49 -1.82 -4.09
C ARG A 162 -0.42 -2.59 -5.06
N GLY A 163 -1.10 -1.90 -5.98
CA GLY A 163 -2.08 -2.47 -6.92
C GLY A 163 -3.36 -3.02 -6.26
N ILE A 164 -4.29 -3.47 -7.10
CA ILE A 164 -5.52 -4.15 -6.66
C ILE A 164 -5.27 -5.67 -6.60
N ALA A 165 -5.42 -6.26 -5.41
CA ALA A 165 -5.02 -7.64 -5.13
C ALA A 165 -5.92 -8.69 -5.80
N GLU A 166 -7.24 -8.45 -5.87
CA GLU A 166 -8.24 -9.43 -6.30
C GLU A 166 -9.07 -8.94 -7.50
N VAL A 167 -9.48 -9.86 -8.38
CA VAL A 167 -10.31 -9.57 -9.56
C VAL A 167 -11.65 -8.93 -9.18
N GLU A 168 -12.29 -9.46 -8.13
CA GLU A 168 -13.58 -8.96 -7.65
C GLU A 168 -13.50 -7.46 -7.31
N GLN A 169 -12.41 -7.05 -6.65
CA GLN A 169 -12.18 -5.67 -6.24
C GLN A 169 -12.09 -4.72 -7.45
N MET A 170 -11.47 -5.16 -8.55
CA MET A 170 -11.41 -4.37 -9.79
C MET A 170 -12.81 -4.11 -10.37
N VAL A 171 -13.70 -5.11 -10.32
CA VAL A 171 -15.09 -4.96 -10.79
C VAL A 171 -15.87 -3.95 -9.93
N TYR A 172 -15.57 -3.88 -8.63
CA TYR A 172 -16.22 -2.96 -7.70
C TYR A 172 -15.61 -1.54 -7.66
N LEU A 173 -14.44 -1.31 -8.26
CA LEU A 173 -13.80 0.00 -8.25
C LEU A 173 -14.69 1.08 -8.88
N GLN A 174 -15.21 0.83 -10.08
CA GLN A 174 -16.01 1.82 -10.79
C GLN A 174 -17.32 2.15 -10.04
N PRO A 175 -18.13 1.18 -9.59
CA PRO A 175 -19.30 1.47 -8.74
C PRO A 175 -18.96 2.24 -7.46
N LEU A 176 -17.82 1.94 -6.82
CA LEU A 176 -17.36 2.66 -5.63
C LEU A 176 -17.04 4.12 -5.96
N LEU A 177 -16.31 4.38 -7.05
CA LEU A 177 -15.99 5.73 -7.50
C LEU A 177 -17.27 6.51 -7.81
N GLU A 178 -18.20 5.91 -8.57
CA GLU A 178 -19.50 6.52 -8.87
C GLU A 178 -20.28 6.90 -7.61
N GLN A 179 -20.29 6.02 -6.61
CA GLN A 179 -20.94 6.27 -5.32
C GLN A 179 -20.30 7.45 -4.55
N ILE A 180 -18.96 7.51 -4.49
CA ILE A 180 -18.22 8.63 -3.87
C ILE A 180 -18.50 9.92 -4.63
N MET A 181 -18.52 9.86 -5.96
CA MET A 181 -18.77 11.03 -6.82
C MET A 181 -20.21 11.54 -6.70
N ALA A 182 -21.19 10.65 -6.56
CA ALA A 182 -22.61 11.01 -6.42
C ALA A 182 -22.91 11.84 -5.17
N THR A 183 -22.11 11.69 -4.11
CA THR A 183 -22.30 12.34 -2.81
C THR A 183 -21.37 13.53 -2.56
N SER A 184 -20.52 13.87 -3.54
CA SER A 184 -19.52 14.93 -3.43
C SER A 184 -19.64 15.92 -4.58
N GLN A 185 -19.03 17.11 -4.48
CA GLN A 185 -18.97 18.07 -5.60
C GLN A 185 -17.53 18.41 -6.04
N HIS A 186 -16.52 18.00 -5.26
CA HIS A 186 -15.11 18.27 -5.53
C HIS A 186 -14.58 17.80 -6.90
N THR A 187 -13.67 18.59 -7.44
CA THR A 187 -12.80 18.25 -8.57
C THR A 187 -11.35 18.12 -8.11
N TRP A 188 -10.47 17.72 -9.03
CA TRP A 188 -9.03 17.59 -8.82
C TRP A 188 -8.30 18.38 -9.89
N SER A 189 -7.24 19.08 -9.53
CA SER A 189 -6.39 19.78 -10.49
C SER A 189 -5.68 18.81 -11.42
N GLU A 190 -5.29 19.27 -12.61
CA GLU A 190 -4.46 18.49 -13.53
C GLU A 190 -3.13 18.08 -12.89
N LYS A 191 -2.53 18.98 -12.09
CA LYS A 191 -1.28 18.75 -11.35
C LYS A 191 -1.37 17.59 -10.37
N THR A 192 -2.53 17.40 -9.75
CA THR A 192 -2.81 16.21 -8.93
C THR A 192 -3.10 14.99 -9.81
N LEU A 193 -4.03 15.13 -10.76
CA LEU A 193 -4.54 14.00 -11.55
C LEU A 193 -3.44 13.29 -12.34
N ARG A 194 -2.39 14.01 -12.78
CA ARG A 194 -1.24 13.39 -13.46
C ARG A 194 -0.53 12.32 -12.64
N TYR A 195 -0.57 12.40 -11.30
CA TYR A 195 0.06 11.41 -10.42
C TYR A 195 -0.88 10.25 -10.06
N PHE A 196 -2.19 10.40 -10.27
CA PHE A 196 -3.17 9.34 -10.00
C PHE A 196 -2.97 8.17 -10.97
N PRO A 197 -3.18 6.91 -10.52
CA PRO A 197 -3.17 5.77 -11.41
C PRO A 197 -4.29 5.91 -12.47
N PRO A 198 -4.09 5.42 -13.71
CA PRO A 198 -5.06 5.58 -14.81
C PRO A 198 -6.47 5.15 -14.43
N LEU A 199 -6.62 4.03 -13.72
CA LEU A 199 -7.91 3.49 -13.25
C LEU A 199 -8.74 4.48 -12.43
N ILE A 200 -8.11 5.42 -11.73
CA ILE A 200 -8.82 6.47 -10.99
C ILE A 200 -8.89 7.75 -11.83
N ARG A 201 -7.77 8.15 -12.44
CA ARG A 201 -7.66 9.39 -13.20
C ARG A 201 -8.72 9.48 -14.28
N ASP A 202 -8.90 8.41 -15.05
CA ASP A 202 -9.78 8.39 -16.21
C ASP A 202 -11.26 8.50 -15.79
N SER A 203 -11.62 8.01 -14.60
CA SER A 203 -12.96 8.20 -14.01
C SER A 203 -13.20 9.62 -13.45
N LEU A 204 -12.15 10.42 -13.26
CA LEU A 204 -12.24 11.76 -12.64
C LEU A 204 -12.04 12.92 -13.63
N ILE A 205 -11.30 12.71 -14.73
CA ILE A 205 -10.84 13.78 -15.65
C ILE A 205 -11.98 14.55 -16.35
N GLY A 206 -13.18 13.97 -16.45
CA GLY A 206 -14.36 14.60 -17.08
C GLY A 206 -15.28 15.36 -16.12
N ARG A 207 -14.92 15.49 -14.84
CA ARG A 207 -15.83 16.06 -13.83
C ARG A 207 -15.93 17.59 -13.98
N MET A 208 -17.16 18.09 -14.13
CA MET A 208 -17.42 19.53 -14.23
C MET A 208 -17.02 20.27 -12.95
N ASP A 209 -16.17 21.28 -13.10
CA ASP A 209 -15.83 22.22 -12.01
C ASP A 209 -16.97 23.22 -11.79
N LYS A 210 -17.51 23.22 -10.57
CA LYS A 210 -18.61 24.11 -10.17
C LYS A 210 -18.15 25.37 -9.45
N ARG A 211 -16.85 25.57 -9.22
CA ARG A 211 -16.34 26.77 -8.53
C ARG A 211 -16.75 28.05 -9.25
N GLY A 212 -16.65 28.09 -10.58
CA GLY A 212 -17.12 29.24 -11.37
C GLY A 212 -18.61 29.56 -11.16
N GLN A 213 -19.46 28.53 -11.07
CA GLN A 213 -20.89 28.70 -10.77
C GLN A 213 -21.13 29.20 -9.34
N ALA A 214 -20.36 28.69 -8.37
CA ALA A 214 -20.42 29.16 -6.98
C ALA A 214 -20.00 30.64 -6.86
N ILE A 215 -18.97 31.07 -7.61
CA ILE A 215 -18.57 32.48 -7.67
C ILE A 215 -19.63 33.36 -8.32
N GLN A 216 -20.28 32.90 -9.41
CA GLN A 216 -21.40 33.64 -10.01
C GLN A 216 -22.58 33.77 -9.04
N ALA A 217 -22.91 32.70 -8.32
CA ALA A 217 -23.95 32.73 -7.29
C ALA A 217 -23.58 33.64 -6.12
N TRP A 218 -22.30 33.69 -5.73
CA TRP A 218 -21.79 34.67 -4.76
C TRP A 218 -22.02 36.10 -5.25
N GLN A 219 -21.61 36.44 -6.48
CA GLN A 219 -21.76 37.81 -7.03
C GLN A 219 -23.23 38.27 -7.05
N GLN A 220 -24.19 37.36 -7.28
CA GLN A 220 -25.62 37.65 -7.21
C GLN A 220 -26.12 37.88 -5.77
N ALA A 221 -25.57 37.14 -4.81
CA ALA A 221 -25.95 37.21 -3.41
C ALA A 221 -25.18 38.28 -2.61
N GLU A 222 -24.04 38.75 -3.12
CA GLU A 222 -23.03 39.54 -2.43
C GLU A 222 -23.65 40.74 -1.70
N THR A 223 -24.38 41.61 -2.41
CA THR A 223 -25.00 42.79 -1.80
C THR A 223 -25.89 42.46 -0.61
N THR A 224 -26.67 41.36 -0.71
CA THR A 224 -27.58 40.93 0.36
C THR A 224 -26.79 40.33 1.52
N VAL A 225 -25.81 39.46 1.24
CA VAL A 225 -24.97 38.83 2.27
C VAL A 225 -24.17 39.87 3.01
N ILE A 226 -23.55 40.82 2.31
CA ILE A 226 -22.79 41.92 2.91
C ILE A 226 -23.69 42.79 3.78
N HIS A 227 -24.90 43.15 3.32
CA HIS A 227 -25.84 43.91 4.14
C HIS A 227 -26.20 43.18 5.45
N GLN A 228 -26.51 41.88 5.37
CA GLN A 228 -26.81 41.05 6.55
C GLN A 228 -25.59 40.91 7.46
N CYS A 229 -24.40 40.74 6.90
CA CYS A 229 -23.17 40.64 7.66
C CYS A 229 -22.82 41.96 8.35
N THR A 230 -23.00 43.12 7.71
CA THR A 230 -22.76 44.43 8.34
C THR A 230 -23.64 44.62 9.57
N GLN A 231 -24.92 44.22 9.49
CA GLN A 231 -25.82 44.26 10.65
C GLN A 231 -25.41 43.26 11.74
N LEU A 232 -25.07 42.03 11.37
CA LEU A 232 -24.67 40.99 12.32
C LEU A 232 -23.34 41.28 13.03
N LEU A 233 -22.38 41.81 12.27
CA LEU A 233 -20.99 42.01 12.66
C LEU A 233 -20.71 43.42 13.16
N SER A 234 -21.68 44.34 13.19
CA SER A 234 -21.43 45.67 13.77
C SER A 234 -20.99 45.55 15.26
N PRO A 235 -19.97 46.29 15.72
CA PRO A 235 -19.56 46.29 17.13
C PRO A 235 -20.68 46.72 18.09
N SER A 236 -21.62 47.54 17.60
CA SER A 236 -22.81 47.97 18.33
C SER A 236 -24.05 47.09 18.06
N ALA A 237 -23.88 45.94 17.40
CA ALA A 237 -25.00 45.07 17.05
C ALA A 237 -25.67 44.49 18.30
N ASP A 238 -26.99 44.56 18.33
CA ASP A 238 -27.80 43.93 19.38
C ASP A 238 -27.52 42.41 19.42
N PRO A 239 -27.12 41.84 20.58
CA PRO A 239 -27.00 40.40 20.77
C PRO A 239 -28.21 39.58 20.32
N THR A 240 -29.42 40.15 20.32
CA THR A 240 -30.63 39.45 19.85
C THR A 240 -30.67 39.27 18.33
N TYR A 241 -29.93 40.10 17.57
CA TYR A 241 -29.92 40.04 16.12
C TYR A 241 -29.38 38.72 15.57
N SER A 242 -28.56 37.98 16.33
CA SER A 242 -28.14 36.62 15.92
C SER A 242 -29.32 35.68 15.73
N MET A 243 -30.38 35.81 16.53
CA MET A 243 -31.60 35.01 16.38
C MET A 243 -32.38 35.43 15.13
N THR A 244 -32.46 36.74 14.86
CA THR A 244 -33.06 37.30 13.64
C THR A 244 -32.34 36.78 12.39
N TYR A 245 -31.00 36.77 12.39
CA TYR A 245 -30.24 36.17 11.30
C TYR A 245 -30.55 34.69 11.15
N LEU A 246 -30.58 33.91 12.24
CA LEU A 246 -30.87 32.48 12.19
C LEU A 246 -32.31 32.14 11.77
N SER A 247 -33.29 33.03 12.02
CA SER A 247 -34.69 32.81 11.63
C SER A 247 -34.99 33.31 10.22
N HIS A 248 -34.40 34.42 9.79
CA HIS A 248 -34.76 35.11 8.54
C HIS A 248 -33.71 35.05 7.44
N SER A 249 -32.47 34.64 7.71
CA SER A 249 -31.49 34.45 6.63
C SER A 249 -31.93 33.34 5.70
N PHE A 250 -31.96 33.63 4.40
CA PHE A 250 -32.21 32.65 3.35
C PHE A 250 -31.14 31.54 3.43
N PRO A 251 -31.53 30.25 3.41
CA PRO A 251 -30.58 29.15 3.47
C PRO A 251 -29.44 29.25 2.44
N GLN A 252 -29.75 29.71 1.22
CA GLN A 252 -28.77 29.91 0.14
C GLN A 252 -27.74 31.02 0.43
N HIS A 253 -28.06 31.97 1.31
CA HIS A 253 -27.14 33.04 1.71
C HIS A 253 -26.27 32.64 2.91
N ARG A 254 -26.73 31.69 3.74
CA ARG A 254 -26.01 31.21 4.93
C ARG A 254 -24.67 30.56 4.61
N GLN A 255 -24.54 29.93 3.44
CA GLN A 255 -23.27 29.32 3.00
C GLN A 255 -22.16 30.35 2.75
N TYR A 256 -22.52 31.62 2.60
CA TYR A 256 -21.59 32.72 2.34
C TYR A 256 -21.28 33.56 3.59
N LEU A 257 -21.74 33.16 4.79
CA LEU A 257 -21.54 33.94 6.00
C LEU A 257 -20.05 34.18 6.30
N CYS A 258 -19.23 33.14 6.20
CA CYS A 258 -17.78 33.27 6.41
C CYS A 258 -17.12 34.13 5.32
N ALA A 259 -17.58 34.00 4.07
CA ALA A 259 -17.11 34.83 2.95
C ALA A 259 -17.43 36.31 3.18
N GLY A 260 -18.68 36.64 3.50
CA GLY A 260 -19.12 38.01 3.78
C GLY A 260 -18.43 38.62 4.99
N ALA A 261 -18.24 37.84 6.06
CA ALA A 261 -17.47 38.27 7.23
C ALA A 261 -16.02 38.58 6.86
N TRP A 262 -15.38 37.74 6.05
CA TRP A 262 -14.02 37.98 5.59
C TRP A 262 -13.90 39.22 4.70
N VAL A 263 -14.84 39.42 3.75
CA VAL A 263 -14.86 40.60 2.88
C VAL A 263 -14.96 41.89 3.69
N LEU A 264 -15.84 41.93 4.70
CA LEU A 264 -16.00 43.11 5.58
C LEU A 264 -14.76 43.39 6.45
N MET A 265 -14.01 42.35 6.81
CA MET A 265 -12.77 42.50 7.58
C MET A 265 -11.56 42.88 6.73
N ASN A 266 -11.62 42.75 5.40
CA ASN A 266 -10.44 42.85 4.55
C ASN A 266 -9.77 44.23 4.69
N GLY A 267 -8.63 44.27 5.41
CA GLY A 267 -7.88 45.49 5.71
C GLY A 267 -8.28 46.22 7.01
N LEU A 268 -9.36 45.84 7.69
CA LEU A 268 -9.84 46.44 8.95
C LEU A 268 -10.42 45.37 9.91
N PRO A 269 -9.58 44.48 10.47
CA PRO A 269 -10.05 43.33 11.25
C PRO A 269 -10.75 43.70 12.57
N GLU A 270 -10.47 44.88 13.14
CA GLU A 270 -11.07 45.36 14.40
C GLU A 270 -12.54 45.81 14.26
N SER A 271 -13.06 45.86 13.03
CA SER A 271 -14.39 46.39 12.73
C SER A 271 -15.56 45.42 12.99
N ILE A 272 -15.30 44.18 13.42
CA ILE A 272 -16.34 43.14 13.54
C ILE A 272 -16.65 42.66 14.97
N SER A 273 -17.93 42.35 15.22
CA SER A 273 -18.44 41.70 16.42
C SER A 273 -18.32 40.19 16.32
N SER A 274 -17.21 39.66 16.82
CA SER A 274 -16.94 38.21 16.87
C SER A 274 -17.94 37.43 17.73
N ALA A 275 -18.56 38.07 18.72
CA ALA A 275 -19.52 37.42 19.62
C ALA A 275 -20.79 36.97 18.88
N ASN A 276 -21.35 37.83 18.02
CA ASN A 276 -22.54 37.50 17.24
C ASN A 276 -22.24 36.46 16.16
N LEU A 277 -21.09 36.59 15.48
CA LEU A 277 -20.65 35.61 14.51
C LEU A 277 -20.45 34.22 15.13
N ALA A 278 -19.79 34.15 16.30
CA ALA A 278 -19.63 32.91 17.03
C ALA A 278 -20.97 32.27 17.42
N ARG A 279 -21.95 33.08 17.86
CA ARG A 279 -23.31 32.58 18.18
C ARG A 279 -23.97 31.93 16.97
N VAL A 280 -23.90 32.57 15.80
CA VAL A 280 -24.50 32.05 14.57
C VAL A 280 -23.79 30.78 14.09
N LEU A 281 -22.45 30.78 14.02
CA LEU A 281 -21.67 29.62 13.56
C LEU A 281 -21.86 28.39 14.47
N ARG A 282 -22.05 28.60 15.77
CA ARG A 282 -22.36 27.51 16.71
C ARG A 282 -23.71 26.84 16.45
N GLU A 283 -24.65 27.59 15.90
CA GLU A 283 -25.99 27.09 15.51
C GLU A 283 -26.00 26.45 14.12
N PHE A 284 -24.93 26.58 13.33
CA PHE A 284 -24.78 25.81 12.10
C PHE A 284 -24.44 24.36 12.43
N SER A 285 -24.80 23.44 11.54
CA SER A 285 -24.30 22.09 11.57
C SER A 285 -22.81 22.04 11.21
N PRO A 286 -22.07 21.00 11.65
CA PRO A 286 -20.66 20.84 11.29
C PRO A 286 -20.39 20.85 9.77
N GLU A 287 -21.30 20.28 8.97
CA GLU A 287 -21.19 20.30 7.51
C GLU A 287 -21.42 21.69 6.91
N GLU A 288 -22.40 22.46 7.42
CA GLU A 288 -22.61 23.84 7.00
C GLU A 288 -21.38 24.71 7.29
N VAL A 289 -20.68 24.47 8.42
CA VAL A 289 -19.42 25.14 8.74
C VAL A 289 -18.31 24.75 7.76
N THR A 290 -18.18 23.46 7.41
CA THR A 290 -17.22 23.03 6.36
C THR A 290 -17.52 23.73 5.04
N SER A 291 -18.77 23.69 4.57
CA SER A 291 -19.19 24.30 3.31
C SER A 291 -18.95 25.81 3.29
N ASN A 292 -19.21 26.50 4.40
CA ASN A 292 -18.89 27.91 4.57
C ASN A 292 -17.40 28.22 4.41
N ILE A 293 -16.52 27.37 4.95
CA ILE A 293 -15.06 27.56 4.84
C ILE A 293 -14.60 27.37 3.39
N TYR A 294 -15.05 26.33 2.71
CA TYR A 294 -14.71 26.11 1.29
C TYR A 294 -15.20 27.27 0.43
N THR A 295 -16.43 27.73 0.65
CA THR A 295 -17.00 28.88 -0.06
C THR A 295 -16.21 30.16 0.23
N MET A 296 -15.81 30.40 1.49
CA MET A 296 -14.96 31.52 1.86
C MET A 296 -13.61 31.46 1.14
N VAL A 297 -12.98 30.29 1.04
CA VAL A 297 -11.71 30.11 0.31
C VAL A 297 -11.90 30.42 -1.17
N ASP A 298 -12.97 29.93 -1.80
CA ASP A 298 -13.27 30.22 -3.21
C ASP A 298 -13.44 31.73 -3.45
N VAL A 299 -14.23 32.40 -2.61
CA VAL A 299 -14.44 33.86 -2.69
C VAL A 299 -13.14 34.63 -2.43
N LEU A 300 -12.33 34.20 -1.46
CA LEU A 300 -11.05 34.82 -1.13
C LEU A 300 -10.07 34.76 -2.31
N LEU A 301 -9.91 33.59 -2.92
CA LEU A 301 -9.01 33.41 -4.07
C LEU A 301 -9.50 34.20 -5.28
N HIS A 302 -10.82 34.18 -5.54
CA HIS A 302 -11.42 35.00 -6.59
C HIS A 302 -11.18 36.51 -6.35
N HIS A 303 -11.32 36.99 -5.12
CA HIS A 303 -11.06 38.39 -4.77
C HIS A 303 -9.59 38.78 -5.02
N ILE A 304 -8.63 37.93 -4.65
CA ILE A 304 -7.20 38.16 -4.95
C ILE A 304 -6.99 38.30 -6.46
N GLN A 305 -7.55 37.38 -7.27
CA GLN A 305 -7.44 37.43 -8.73
C GLN A 305 -8.03 38.71 -9.33
N LEU A 306 -9.19 39.14 -8.83
CA LEU A 306 -9.87 40.35 -9.30
C LEU A 306 -9.10 41.63 -8.94
N GLU A 307 -8.54 41.73 -7.73
CA GLU A 307 -7.73 42.88 -7.34
C GLU A 307 -6.37 42.94 -8.06
N LEU A 308 -5.80 41.79 -8.43
CA LEU A 308 -4.63 41.72 -9.30
C LEU A 308 -4.92 42.29 -10.68
N GLN A 309 -6.09 41.96 -11.26
CA GLN A 309 -6.52 42.53 -12.53
C GLN A 309 -6.73 44.05 -12.46
N ARG A 310 -7.03 44.58 -11.26
CA ARG A 310 -7.12 46.02 -10.98
C ARG A 310 -5.77 46.69 -10.75
N GLY A 311 -4.66 45.96 -10.85
CA GLY A 311 -3.30 46.49 -10.76
C GLY A 311 -2.69 46.49 -9.35
N HIS A 312 -3.34 45.89 -8.35
CA HIS A 312 -2.77 45.78 -7.01
C HIS A 312 -1.65 44.75 -6.95
N ALA A 313 -0.67 44.98 -6.06
CA ALA A 313 0.46 44.07 -5.88
C ALA A 313 0.05 42.76 -5.18
N ALA A 314 0.46 41.61 -5.74
CA ALA A 314 0.14 40.29 -5.21
C ALA A 314 0.56 40.10 -3.74
N GLN A 315 1.73 40.62 -3.38
CA GLN A 315 2.27 40.48 -2.03
C GLN A 315 1.42 41.20 -0.98
N ASP A 316 0.91 42.38 -1.31
CA ASP A 316 0.03 43.16 -0.42
C ASP A 316 -1.31 42.46 -0.23
N LEU A 317 -1.89 41.94 -1.31
CA LEU A 317 -3.14 41.18 -1.26
C LEU A 317 -3.00 39.91 -0.43
N LEU A 318 -1.92 39.15 -0.63
CA LEU A 318 -1.61 37.97 0.19
C LEU A 318 -1.44 38.34 1.66
N SER A 319 -0.69 39.40 1.96
CA SER A 319 -0.48 39.87 3.33
C SER A 319 -1.79 40.23 4.04
N LYS A 320 -2.69 40.95 3.34
CA LYS A 320 -4.03 41.28 3.84
C LYS A 320 -4.88 40.03 4.06
N ALA A 321 -4.93 39.12 3.08
CA ALA A 321 -5.69 37.88 3.17
C ALA A 321 -5.22 37.01 4.34
N ILE A 322 -3.90 36.82 4.49
CA ILE A 322 -3.29 36.05 5.58
C ILE A 322 -3.61 36.70 6.93
N SER A 323 -3.49 38.03 7.04
CA SER A 323 -3.79 38.75 8.28
C SER A 323 -5.26 38.60 8.70
N GLY A 324 -6.20 38.69 7.75
CA GLY A 324 -7.62 38.45 7.98
C GLY A 324 -7.90 37.02 8.45
N ILE A 325 -7.31 36.01 7.78
CA ILE A 325 -7.43 34.60 8.17
C ILE A 325 -6.87 34.36 9.57
N VAL A 326 -5.68 34.88 9.87
CA VAL A 326 -5.03 34.76 11.18
C VAL A 326 -5.94 35.31 12.29
N PHE A 327 -6.62 36.44 12.03
CA PHE A 327 -7.55 37.02 12.99
C PHE A 327 -8.77 36.11 13.24
N PHE A 328 -9.32 35.48 12.19
CA PHE A 328 -10.39 34.50 12.33
C PHE A 328 -10.00 33.29 13.19
N ILE A 329 -8.78 32.78 13.01
CA ILE A 329 -8.34 31.52 13.63
C ILE A 329 -7.82 31.75 15.04
N TRP A 330 -7.00 32.77 15.26
CA TRP A 330 -6.24 32.92 16.50
C TRP A 330 -6.81 33.99 17.43
N THR A 331 -7.33 35.10 16.89
CA THR A 331 -7.88 36.18 17.72
C THR A 331 -9.33 35.88 18.11
N HIS A 332 -10.15 35.48 17.14
CA HIS A 332 -11.56 35.20 17.38
C HIS A 332 -11.88 33.72 17.57
N GLU A 333 -10.93 32.82 17.23
CA GLU A 333 -11.08 31.37 17.36
C GLU A 333 -12.38 30.84 16.73
N LEU A 334 -12.76 31.34 15.55
CA LEU A 334 -14.05 31.09 14.89
C LEU A 334 -14.05 29.91 13.92
N LEU A 335 -12.90 29.59 13.33
CA LEU A 335 -12.80 28.59 12.27
C LEU A 335 -11.80 27.47 12.61
N PRO A 336 -12.13 26.21 12.30
CA PRO A 336 -11.19 25.10 12.42
C PRO A 336 -10.07 25.19 11.37
N LEU A 337 -8.83 25.27 11.86
CA LEU A 337 -7.62 25.42 11.03
C LEU A 337 -7.39 24.22 10.09
N ASP A 338 -7.59 23.00 10.58
CA ASP A 338 -7.44 21.77 9.80
C ASP A 338 -8.32 21.77 8.55
N ILE A 339 -9.58 22.19 8.68
CA ILE A 339 -10.51 22.27 7.54
C ILE A 339 -10.15 23.38 6.58
N LEU A 340 -9.69 24.53 7.07
CA LEU A 340 -9.22 25.61 6.21
C LEU A 340 -7.99 25.19 5.39
N LEU A 341 -7.02 24.52 6.02
CA LEU A 341 -5.83 24.03 5.33
C LEU A 341 -6.21 22.99 4.26
N LEU A 342 -7.12 22.07 4.57
CA LEU A 342 -7.66 21.13 3.58
C LEU A 342 -8.31 21.88 2.41
N ALA A 343 -9.23 22.81 2.69
CA ALA A 343 -9.90 23.59 1.65
C ALA A 343 -8.92 24.36 0.75
N LEU A 344 -7.82 24.90 1.29
CA LEU A 344 -6.80 25.59 0.50
C LEU A 344 -5.95 24.64 -0.35
N ILE A 345 -5.49 23.52 0.21
CA ILE A 345 -4.69 22.56 -0.58
C ILE A 345 -5.51 21.84 -1.67
N ASP A 346 -6.82 21.94 -1.58
CA ASP A 346 -7.79 21.44 -2.57
C ASP A 346 -8.02 22.40 -3.74
N ARG A 347 -7.38 23.56 -3.70
CA ARG A 347 -7.36 24.60 -4.72
C ARG A 347 -5.94 24.79 -5.25
N ASP A 348 -5.19 23.70 -5.39
CA ASP A 348 -3.79 23.70 -5.78
C ASP A 348 -3.53 24.11 -7.25
N ASP A 349 -4.60 24.24 -8.03
CA ASP A 349 -4.59 24.89 -9.33
C ASP A 349 -4.56 26.42 -9.25
N ASP A 350 -4.96 27.03 -8.13
CA ASP A 350 -4.80 28.46 -7.88
C ASP A 350 -3.35 28.77 -7.43
N PRO A 351 -2.68 29.77 -8.04
CA PRO A 351 -1.27 30.08 -7.74
C PRO A 351 -1.02 30.62 -6.31
N TYR A 352 -2.07 31.03 -5.59
CA TYR A 352 -1.99 31.66 -4.29
C TYR A 352 -2.41 30.75 -3.13
N ALA A 353 -3.22 29.72 -3.39
CA ALA A 353 -3.75 28.85 -2.34
C ALA A 353 -2.65 28.17 -1.50
N LEU A 354 -1.68 27.52 -2.15
CA LEU A 354 -0.56 26.89 -1.45
C LEU A 354 0.37 27.91 -0.77
N ARG A 355 0.49 29.13 -1.31
CA ARG A 355 1.28 30.22 -0.66
C ARG A 355 0.63 30.67 0.64
N ILE A 356 -0.69 30.75 0.68
CA ILE A 356 -1.45 31.03 1.91
C ILE A 356 -1.22 29.91 2.92
N VAL A 357 -1.33 28.63 2.49
CA VAL A 357 -1.07 27.47 3.36
C VAL A 357 0.30 27.56 4.03
N ILE A 358 1.35 27.75 3.24
CA ILE A 358 2.73 27.86 3.75
C ILE A 358 2.84 28.99 4.76
N SER A 359 2.27 30.16 4.45
CA SER A 359 2.32 31.34 5.33
C SER A 359 1.57 31.11 6.64
N LEU A 360 0.47 30.35 6.63
CA LEU A 360 -0.27 29.96 7.83
C LEU A 360 0.50 28.96 8.68
N LEU A 361 1.23 28.03 8.05
CA LEU A 361 2.09 27.07 8.74
C LEU A 361 3.27 27.76 9.46
N ASP A 362 3.83 28.81 8.87
CA ASP A 362 4.95 29.56 9.44
C ASP A 362 4.55 30.51 10.60
N ARG A 363 3.25 30.65 10.91
CA ARG A 363 2.76 31.57 11.96
C ARG A 363 3.22 31.18 13.36
N THR A 364 3.70 32.18 14.10
CA THR A 364 4.21 32.01 15.47
C THR A 364 3.18 31.42 16.44
N GLU A 365 1.90 31.77 16.27
CA GLU A 365 0.77 31.32 17.08
C GLU A 365 0.62 29.79 16.98
N LEU A 366 0.70 29.26 15.75
CA LEU A 366 0.65 27.82 15.49
C LEU A 366 1.91 27.12 16.02
N GLN A 367 3.09 27.68 15.73
CA GLN A 367 4.37 27.10 16.17
C GLN A 367 4.46 27.01 17.70
N GLN A 368 3.93 28.00 18.42
CA GLN A 368 3.84 27.97 19.88
C GLN A 368 2.89 26.87 20.38
N ARG A 369 1.70 26.71 19.76
CA ARG A 369 0.76 25.62 20.09
C ARG A 369 1.40 24.25 19.89
N ILE A 370 2.11 24.05 18.78
CA ILE A 370 2.84 22.80 18.50
C ILE A 370 3.95 22.56 19.51
N LYS A 371 4.73 23.60 19.84
CA LYS A 371 5.79 23.51 20.85
C LYS A 371 5.23 23.10 22.21
N MET A 372 4.11 23.68 22.64
CA MET A 372 3.42 23.29 23.88
C MET A 372 2.88 21.86 23.82
N PHE A 373 2.29 21.47 22.69
CA PHE A 373 1.80 20.11 22.47
C PHE A 373 2.93 19.07 22.60
N CYS A 374 4.08 19.34 21.98
CA CYS A 374 5.24 18.46 22.05
C CYS A 374 5.87 18.46 23.46
N ALA A 375 6.02 19.62 24.10
CA ALA A 375 6.59 19.72 25.44
C ALA A 375 5.75 19.01 26.53
N SER A 376 4.43 18.95 26.34
CA SER A 376 3.52 18.24 27.26
C SER A 376 3.51 16.71 27.06
N ARG A 377 4.12 16.20 25.99
CA ARG A 377 4.15 14.78 25.62
C ARG A 377 5.59 14.35 25.38
N THR A 378 6.21 13.74 26.39
CA THR A 378 7.65 13.42 26.36
C THR A 378 8.06 12.42 25.29
N SER A 379 7.17 11.47 24.92
CA SER A 379 7.45 10.47 23.88
C SER A 379 6.15 9.95 23.24
N PRO A 380 6.21 9.51 21.96
CA PRO A 380 5.08 8.87 21.29
C PRO A 380 4.73 7.50 21.90
N GLU A 381 5.70 6.81 22.52
CA GLU A 381 5.51 5.60 23.32
C GLU A 381 4.91 5.94 24.69
N HIS A 382 3.66 6.42 24.68
CA HIS A 382 2.98 6.91 25.87
C HIS A 382 2.91 5.87 27.01
N TRP A 383 3.01 4.57 26.72
CA TRP A 383 3.05 3.49 27.71
C TRP A 383 4.35 3.42 28.51
N LEU A 384 5.45 3.98 28.01
CA LEU A 384 6.75 4.06 28.70
C LEU A 384 6.85 5.26 29.65
N ASN A 385 5.90 6.21 29.57
CA ASN A 385 5.95 7.42 30.38
C ASN A 385 5.37 7.18 31.79
N ASN A 386 6.19 7.29 32.82
CA ASN A 386 5.74 7.10 34.21
C ASN A 386 5.01 8.32 34.79
N GLN A 387 5.04 9.49 34.13
CA GLN A 387 4.32 10.67 34.58
C GLN A 387 2.87 10.64 34.11
N PRO A 388 1.89 10.97 34.98
CA PRO A 388 0.51 11.07 34.56
C PRO A 388 0.37 12.22 33.54
N PRO A 389 -0.30 12.00 32.40
CA PRO A 389 -0.55 13.05 31.44
C PRO A 389 -1.37 14.18 32.08
N LYS A 390 -1.07 15.43 31.72
CA LYS A 390 -1.81 16.61 32.19
C LYS A 390 -2.88 16.98 31.18
N ARG A 391 -4.07 17.32 31.69
CA ARG A 391 -5.13 17.88 30.84
C ARG A 391 -4.78 19.30 30.43
N VAL A 392 -5.05 19.60 29.16
CA VAL A 392 -5.04 20.96 28.65
C VAL A 392 -6.43 21.55 28.89
N GLU A 393 -6.50 22.85 29.18
CA GLU A 393 -7.78 23.58 29.26
C GLU A 393 -8.52 23.47 27.92
N ILE A 394 -9.84 23.27 27.96
CA ILE A 394 -10.64 22.99 26.75
C ILE A 394 -10.49 24.05 25.67
N GLN A 395 -10.48 25.33 26.03
CA GLN A 395 -10.30 26.43 25.08
C GLN A 395 -8.87 26.45 24.51
N LYS A 396 -7.85 26.21 25.35
CA LYS A 396 -6.45 26.10 24.89
C LYS A 396 -6.21 24.85 24.02
N ALA A 397 -7.01 23.81 24.16
CA ALA A 397 -6.89 22.61 23.33
C ALA A 397 -7.62 22.77 21.99
N LEU A 398 -8.82 23.35 21.99
CA LEU A 398 -9.75 23.26 20.86
C LEU A 398 -10.19 24.62 20.28
N GLY A 399 -10.00 25.73 20.99
CA GLY A 399 -10.51 27.05 20.62
C GLY A 399 -12.03 27.21 20.74
N ASN A 400 -12.52 28.45 20.73
CA ASN A 400 -13.94 28.77 20.95
C ASN A 400 -14.94 28.22 19.93
N HIS A 401 -14.50 27.91 18.71
CA HIS A 401 -15.33 27.35 17.63
C HIS A 401 -15.79 25.92 17.90
N LEU A 402 -15.05 25.15 18.70
CA LEU A 402 -15.42 23.77 19.07
C LEU A 402 -16.03 23.68 20.47
N VAL A 403 -15.86 24.72 21.29
CA VAL A 403 -16.41 24.82 22.64
C VAL A 403 -17.81 25.43 22.55
N TRP A 404 -18.83 24.57 22.54
CA TRP A 404 -20.24 25.01 22.59
C TRP A 404 -20.95 24.58 23.87
N LYS A 405 -21.94 23.68 23.77
CA LYS A 405 -22.71 23.14 24.91
C LYS A 405 -21.91 22.11 25.70
N ASP A 406 -20.89 21.53 25.07
CA ASP A 406 -20.19 20.38 25.59
C ASP A 406 -19.07 20.78 26.56
N ARG A 407 -19.25 20.45 27.85
CA ARG A 407 -18.34 20.87 28.94
C ARG A 407 -17.34 19.79 29.34
N TYR A 408 -17.30 18.65 28.66
CA TYR A 408 -16.34 17.59 28.99
C TYR A 408 -14.91 18.06 28.67
N PRO A 409 -13.92 17.80 29.52
CA PRO A 409 -12.55 18.18 29.23
C PRO A 409 -11.96 17.33 28.10
N PRO A 410 -10.96 17.84 27.36
CA PRO A 410 -10.16 17.02 26.47
C PRO A 410 -9.24 16.11 27.28
N PHE A 411 -9.03 14.89 26.79
CA PHE A 411 -8.07 13.94 27.35
C PHE A 411 -6.79 13.94 26.53
N PHE A 412 -6.91 13.86 25.21
CA PHE A 412 -5.80 13.78 24.27
C PHE A 412 -5.96 14.71 23.06
N ASP A 413 -7.20 15.11 22.74
CA ASP A 413 -7.52 15.98 21.60
C ASP A 413 -6.91 17.38 21.75
N ASP A 414 -6.44 17.93 20.64
CA ASP A 414 -5.71 19.20 20.55
C ASP A 414 -5.69 19.68 19.09
N ILE A 415 -5.68 21.00 18.85
CA ILE A 415 -5.48 21.57 17.51
C ILE A 415 -4.23 20.98 16.83
N ALA A 416 -3.11 20.84 17.55
CA ALA A 416 -1.90 20.26 16.99
C ALA A 416 -2.07 18.77 16.64
N ALA A 417 -2.80 18.01 17.46
CA ALA A 417 -3.08 16.60 17.20
C ALA A 417 -3.93 16.40 15.93
N ARG A 418 -4.89 17.30 15.69
CA ARG A 418 -5.75 17.26 14.51
C ARG A 418 -5.02 17.55 13.21
N LEU A 419 -3.93 18.33 13.27
CA LEU A 419 -3.07 18.62 12.13
C LEU A 419 -2.16 17.44 11.75
N VAL A 420 -1.94 16.47 12.64
CA VAL A 420 -1.06 15.32 12.40
C VAL A 420 -1.36 14.63 11.06
N PRO A 421 -2.61 14.22 10.73
CA PRO A 421 -2.92 13.66 9.41
C PRO A 421 -2.97 14.67 8.26
N VAL A 422 -3.07 15.97 8.54
CA VAL A 422 -3.18 17.03 7.52
C VAL A 422 -1.81 17.40 6.95
N ILE A 423 -0.77 17.48 7.80
CA ILE A 423 0.59 17.84 7.35
C ILE A 423 1.10 16.93 6.22
N PRO A 424 1.01 15.59 6.31
CA PRO A 424 1.36 14.70 5.20
C PRO A 424 0.64 15.07 3.89
N LEU A 425 -0.66 15.35 3.93
CA LEU A 425 -1.43 15.71 2.73
C LEU A 425 -0.92 17.00 2.10
N ILE A 426 -0.55 18.00 2.91
CA ILE A 426 0.09 19.23 2.43
C ILE A 426 1.41 18.90 1.71
N ILE A 427 2.22 17.98 2.25
CA ILE A 427 3.46 17.54 1.61
C ILE A 427 3.20 16.89 0.25
N TYR A 428 2.19 16.00 0.15
CA TYR A 428 1.79 15.44 -1.15
C TYR A 428 1.45 16.55 -2.15
N ARG A 429 0.57 17.50 -1.76
CA ARG A 429 0.14 18.60 -2.62
C ARG A 429 1.30 19.50 -3.07
N LEU A 430 2.26 19.77 -2.18
CA LEU A 430 3.47 20.54 -2.53
C LEU A 430 4.33 19.80 -3.57
N ILE A 431 4.51 18.48 -3.43
CA ILE A 431 5.28 17.69 -4.41
C ILE A 431 4.56 17.64 -5.75
N GLU A 432 3.22 17.45 -5.75
CA GLU A 432 2.43 17.44 -6.99
C GLU A 432 2.46 18.78 -7.74
N ASN A 433 2.78 19.86 -7.02
CA ASN A 433 2.94 21.22 -7.53
C ASN A 433 4.42 21.61 -7.77
N ASP A 434 5.32 20.62 -7.85
CA ASP A 434 6.76 20.82 -8.10
C ASP A 434 7.47 21.71 -7.04
N ALA A 435 6.85 21.89 -5.86
CA ALA A 435 7.35 22.72 -4.76
C ALA A 435 8.18 21.89 -3.75
N THR A 436 9.12 21.08 -4.25
CA THR A 436 9.88 20.10 -3.46
C THR A 436 10.79 20.72 -2.39
N ASP A 437 11.39 21.88 -2.63
CA ASP A 437 12.16 22.62 -1.63
C ASP A 437 11.29 23.14 -0.47
N ILE A 438 10.06 23.51 -0.79
CA ILE A 438 9.08 23.95 0.23
C ILE A 438 8.61 22.75 1.03
N ALA A 439 8.32 21.62 0.38
CA ALA A 439 7.99 20.37 1.05
C ALA A 439 9.09 19.95 2.04
N GLU A 440 10.37 20.09 1.64
CA GLU A 440 11.53 19.83 2.51
C GLU A 440 11.53 20.74 3.75
N ARG A 441 11.29 22.04 3.56
CA ARG A 441 11.19 23.01 4.66
C ARG A 441 10.03 22.72 5.60
N VAL A 442 8.85 22.41 5.08
CA VAL A 442 7.67 22.09 5.90
C VAL A 442 7.90 20.81 6.70
N LEU A 443 8.46 19.76 6.10
CA LEU A 443 8.85 18.54 6.84
C LEU A 443 9.87 18.84 7.93
N ALA A 444 10.82 19.75 7.68
CA ALA A 444 11.79 20.18 8.69
C ALA A 444 11.10 20.84 9.88
N LEU A 445 10.24 21.82 9.60
CA LEU A 445 9.53 22.62 10.59
C LEU A 445 8.59 21.77 11.46
N TYR A 446 7.94 20.76 10.88
CA TYR A 446 6.96 19.92 11.57
C TYR A 446 7.52 18.57 12.06
N SER A 447 8.83 18.35 11.96
CA SER A 447 9.48 17.09 12.36
C SER A 447 9.14 16.67 13.79
N SER A 448 9.15 17.61 14.75
CA SER A 448 8.80 17.32 16.15
C SER A 448 7.33 16.96 16.36
N LEU A 449 6.42 17.40 15.48
CA LEU A 449 5.01 17.02 15.53
C LEU A 449 4.81 15.64 14.90
N LEU A 450 5.46 15.38 13.77
CA LEU A 450 5.30 14.15 13.00
C LEU A 450 5.78 12.90 13.75
N ILE A 451 6.59 13.02 14.81
CA ILE A 451 6.92 11.88 15.67
C ILE A 451 5.68 11.22 16.31
N PHE A 452 4.59 11.98 16.47
CA PHE A 452 3.31 11.51 17.00
C PHE A 452 2.36 10.97 15.93
N HIS A 453 2.77 10.95 14.66
CA HIS A 453 1.95 10.41 13.59
C HIS A 453 1.79 8.89 13.73
N PRO A 454 0.57 8.34 13.78
CA PRO A 454 0.37 6.91 14.00
C PRO A 454 0.79 6.04 12.81
N LEU A 455 0.97 6.65 11.62
CA LEU A 455 1.33 5.98 10.37
C LEU A 455 2.67 6.48 9.78
N ARG A 456 3.66 6.86 10.62
CA ARG A 456 4.96 7.42 10.15
C ARG A 456 5.65 6.52 9.13
N PHE A 457 5.72 5.24 9.42
CA PHE A 457 6.43 4.27 8.60
C PHE A 457 5.72 4.09 7.26
N THR A 458 4.39 3.94 7.30
CA THR A 458 3.56 3.84 6.11
C THR A 458 3.64 5.11 5.26
N PHE A 459 3.59 6.30 5.88
CA PHE A 459 3.75 7.57 5.19
C PHE A 459 5.08 7.63 4.42
N VAL A 460 6.21 7.31 5.07
CA VAL A 460 7.53 7.35 4.44
C VAL A 460 7.65 6.32 3.31
N ARG A 461 7.18 5.09 3.52
CA ARG A 461 7.15 4.08 2.44
C ARG A 461 6.32 4.57 1.26
N ASP A 462 5.12 5.07 1.51
CA ASP A 462 4.15 5.38 0.46
C ASP A 462 4.52 6.64 -0.31
N ILE A 463 5.08 7.66 0.35
CA ILE A 463 5.51 8.88 -0.35
C ILE A 463 6.71 8.62 -1.26
N LEU A 464 7.67 7.79 -0.82
CA LEU A 464 8.82 7.38 -1.64
C LEU A 464 8.38 6.56 -2.85
N ALA A 465 7.43 5.64 -2.67
CA ALA A 465 6.92 4.81 -3.76
C ALA A 465 6.03 5.60 -4.73
N TYR A 466 5.13 6.44 -4.22
CA TYR A 466 4.15 7.17 -5.02
C TYR A 466 4.78 8.22 -5.95
N PHE A 467 5.88 8.83 -5.50
CA PHE A 467 6.66 9.83 -6.24
C PHE A 467 8.02 9.31 -6.70
N TYR A 468 8.21 7.99 -6.77
CA TYR A 468 9.47 7.41 -7.22
C TYR A 468 9.92 8.02 -8.56
N GLY A 469 11.20 8.35 -8.68
CA GLY A 469 11.78 9.03 -9.84
C GLY A 469 11.54 10.55 -9.92
N HIS A 470 10.73 11.14 -9.04
CA HIS A 470 10.38 12.57 -9.06
C HIS A 470 10.88 13.33 -7.82
N LEU A 471 11.50 12.65 -6.85
CA LEU A 471 11.96 13.25 -5.60
C LEU A 471 13.45 13.63 -5.68
N PRO A 472 13.84 14.86 -5.31
CA PRO A 472 15.24 15.23 -5.19
C PRO A 472 15.87 14.56 -3.95
N SER A 473 17.16 14.23 -4.01
CA SER A 473 17.89 13.53 -2.94
C SER A 473 17.79 14.21 -1.57
N LYS A 474 17.82 15.56 -1.55
CA LYS A 474 17.64 16.35 -0.32
C LYS A 474 16.29 16.09 0.34
N LEU A 475 15.21 16.00 -0.46
CA LEU A 475 13.88 15.70 0.04
C LEU A 475 13.75 14.25 0.51
N ILE A 476 14.37 13.29 -0.20
CA ILE A 476 14.43 11.88 0.23
C ILE A 476 15.05 11.77 1.63
N VAL A 477 16.22 12.39 1.85
CA VAL A 477 16.89 12.40 3.16
C VAL A 477 15.98 13.03 4.23
N ARG A 478 15.25 14.09 3.88
CA ARG A 478 14.31 14.74 4.81
C ARG A 478 13.11 13.84 5.16
N ILE A 479 12.55 13.14 4.18
CA ILE A 479 11.46 12.18 4.38
C ILE A 479 11.90 11.06 5.33
N LEU A 480 13.11 10.51 5.13
CA LEU A 480 13.65 9.46 6.01
C LEU A 480 13.79 9.90 7.48
N LYS A 481 14.09 11.19 7.73
CA LYS A 481 14.19 11.76 9.09
C LYS A 481 12.86 11.80 9.86
N VAL A 482 11.72 11.52 9.21
CA VAL A 482 10.44 11.32 9.89
C VAL A 482 10.43 10.01 10.69
N LEU A 483 11.27 9.05 10.32
CA LEU A 483 11.43 7.77 11.00
C LEU A 483 12.37 7.87 12.20
N ASP A 484 12.12 7.04 13.21
CA ASP A 484 13.09 6.75 14.26
C ASP A 484 14.04 5.65 13.77
N ILE A 485 15.05 6.05 13.00
CA ILE A 485 16.05 5.18 12.36
C ILE A 485 16.69 4.22 13.38
N SER A 486 16.82 4.62 14.65
CA SER A 486 17.41 3.79 15.71
C SER A 486 16.59 2.54 16.06
N LYS A 487 15.28 2.55 15.78
CA LYS A 487 14.35 1.44 16.05
C LYS A 487 14.09 0.58 14.82
N ILE A 488 14.63 0.93 13.67
CA ILE A 488 14.35 0.28 12.39
C ILE A 488 15.57 -0.56 11.98
N PRO A 489 15.38 -1.81 11.52
CA PRO A 489 16.48 -2.69 11.14
C PRO A 489 17.06 -2.30 9.75
N LEU A 490 17.60 -1.09 9.63
CA LEU A 490 18.27 -0.62 8.42
C LEU A 490 19.64 -1.29 8.27
N SER A 491 20.06 -1.51 7.03
CA SER A 491 21.42 -1.97 6.71
C SER A 491 22.46 -0.99 7.26
N GLU A 492 23.51 -1.49 7.91
CA GLU A 492 24.52 -0.65 8.60
C GLU A 492 25.19 0.37 7.67
N SER A 493 25.42 0.00 6.40
CA SER A 493 26.03 0.88 5.39
C SER A 493 25.04 1.83 4.71
N PHE A 494 23.73 1.67 4.90
CA PHE A 494 22.70 2.47 4.22
C PHE A 494 22.89 3.99 4.38
N PRO A 495 23.16 4.53 5.60
CA PRO A 495 23.34 5.97 5.77
C PRO A 495 24.48 6.57 4.92
N GLN A 496 25.50 5.77 4.62
CA GLN A 496 26.67 6.18 3.83
C GLN A 496 26.27 6.46 2.37
N TYR A 497 25.38 5.64 1.80
CA TYR A 497 24.95 5.79 0.41
C TYR A 497 23.94 6.93 0.24
N VAL A 498 22.96 7.05 1.14
CA VAL A 498 21.91 8.07 1.03
C VAL A 498 22.43 9.49 1.22
N SER A 499 23.44 9.67 2.07
CA SER A 499 24.00 10.99 2.37
C SER A 499 25.26 11.33 1.55
N SER A 500 25.64 10.48 0.60
CA SER A 500 26.85 10.66 -0.21
C SER A 500 26.72 11.84 -1.19
N ASN A 501 27.80 12.62 -1.31
CA ASN A 501 27.94 13.66 -2.33
C ASN A 501 29.38 13.62 -2.89
N PRO A 502 29.62 13.19 -4.15
CA PRO A 502 28.62 12.82 -5.16
C PRO A 502 27.84 11.54 -4.79
N PRO A 503 26.66 11.32 -5.38
CA PRO A 503 25.86 10.11 -5.15
C PRO A 503 26.65 8.85 -5.53
N ILE A 504 26.85 7.95 -4.56
CA ILE A 504 27.53 6.68 -4.73
C ILE A 504 26.49 5.56 -4.71
N CYS A 505 26.48 4.74 -5.77
CA CYS A 505 25.63 3.57 -5.83
C CYS A 505 26.18 2.44 -4.95
N PRO A 506 25.36 1.72 -4.17
CA PRO A 506 25.82 0.57 -3.42
C PRO A 506 26.38 -0.55 -4.31
N PRO A 507 27.37 -1.32 -3.82
CA PRO A 507 27.89 -2.49 -4.51
C PRO A 507 26.89 -3.66 -4.46
N VAL A 508 27.11 -4.68 -5.30
CA VAL A 508 26.26 -5.89 -5.36
C VAL A 508 26.12 -6.58 -3.98
N ASP A 509 27.19 -6.61 -3.19
CA ASP A 509 27.21 -7.17 -1.83
C ASP A 509 26.18 -6.54 -0.88
N TYR A 510 25.86 -5.25 -1.06
CA TYR A 510 24.82 -4.57 -0.29
C TYR A 510 23.46 -5.20 -0.56
N PHE A 511 23.11 -5.40 -1.82
CA PHE A 511 21.84 -6.01 -2.22
C PHE A 511 21.78 -7.49 -1.80
N ALA A 512 22.90 -8.23 -1.86
CA ALA A 512 22.96 -9.60 -1.37
C ALA A 512 22.69 -9.69 0.15
N THR A 513 23.26 -8.77 0.94
CA THR A 513 23.01 -8.66 2.38
C THR A 513 21.55 -8.35 2.67
N LEU A 514 20.94 -7.44 1.90
CA LEU A 514 19.52 -7.11 2.02
C LEU A 514 18.62 -8.33 1.76
N LEU A 515 18.92 -9.13 0.73
CA LEU A 515 18.20 -10.36 0.42
C LEU A 515 18.31 -11.40 1.52
N VAL A 516 19.49 -11.59 2.12
CA VAL A 516 19.67 -12.49 3.27
C VAL A 516 18.88 -12.01 4.49
N GLY A 517 18.82 -10.70 4.72
CA GLY A 517 17.96 -10.11 5.74
C GLY A 517 16.48 -10.47 5.56
N LEU A 518 16.00 -10.43 4.32
CA LEU A 518 14.64 -10.87 3.98
C LEU A 518 14.43 -12.37 4.16
N VAL A 519 15.40 -13.21 3.77
CA VAL A 519 15.33 -14.66 4.00
C VAL A 519 15.18 -14.96 5.49
N ASN A 520 15.94 -14.30 6.35
CA ASN A 520 15.94 -14.55 7.79
C ASN A 520 14.74 -13.93 8.53
N GLY A 521 14.22 -12.79 8.06
CA GLY A 521 13.17 -12.02 8.75
C GLY A 521 11.76 -12.12 8.15
N VAL A 522 11.64 -12.55 6.90
CA VAL A 522 10.39 -12.49 6.12
C VAL A 522 9.96 -13.85 5.57
N ILE A 523 10.91 -14.63 5.02
CA ILE A 523 10.59 -15.93 4.44
C ILE A 523 10.42 -16.97 5.57
N SER A 524 9.29 -17.68 5.56
CA SER A 524 9.03 -18.74 6.53
C SER A 524 10.10 -19.84 6.45
N PRO A 525 10.68 -20.30 7.59
CA PRO A 525 11.65 -21.38 7.57
C PRO A 525 11.06 -22.66 6.96
N LEU A 526 11.82 -23.31 6.09
CA LEU A 526 11.48 -24.65 5.60
C LEU A 526 11.59 -25.61 6.80
N ASN A 527 10.47 -26.15 7.28
CA ASN A 527 10.47 -27.12 8.38
C ASN A 527 11.30 -28.35 7.99
N SER A 528 12.56 -28.42 8.42
CA SER A 528 13.36 -29.64 8.35
C SER A 528 12.98 -30.56 9.50
N LYS A 529 11.81 -31.21 9.42
CA LYS A 529 11.66 -32.52 10.07
C LYS A 529 12.22 -33.56 9.13
N SER A 530 13.55 -33.69 9.10
CA SER A 530 14.20 -34.88 8.56
C SER A 530 13.79 -36.07 9.44
N LYS A 531 12.76 -36.81 9.03
CA LYS A 531 12.56 -38.18 9.51
C LYS A 531 13.71 -39.00 8.94
N SER A 532 14.68 -39.32 9.80
CA SER A 532 15.60 -40.43 9.56
C SER A 532 14.75 -41.67 9.25
N GLU A 533 15.05 -42.31 8.13
CA GLU A 533 14.54 -43.61 7.74
C GLU A 533 14.89 -44.65 8.82
N THR A 534 13.91 -45.39 9.29
CA THR A 534 14.09 -46.77 9.72
C THR A 534 12.89 -47.56 9.20
N ALA A 535 13.20 -48.53 8.33
CA ALA A 535 12.26 -49.42 7.68
C ALA A 535 11.52 -50.31 8.70
N SER A 536 10.18 -50.34 8.61
CA SER A 536 9.33 -51.54 8.79
C SER A 536 7.84 -51.13 8.79
N GLU A 537 7.09 -51.59 7.80
CA GLU A 537 5.62 -51.75 7.85
C GLU A 537 5.25 -53.08 8.59
N PRO A 538 3.95 -53.43 8.86
CA PRO A 538 2.69 -52.69 8.73
C PRO A 538 1.72 -52.80 9.95
N SER A 539 0.57 -52.10 9.86
CA SER A 539 -0.79 -52.44 10.36
C SER A 539 -1.47 -51.57 11.44
N GLY A 540 -2.63 -50.99 11.08
CA GLY A 540 -3.93 -51.25 11.74
C GLY A 540 -4.39 -50.44 12.98
N ILE A 541 -5.34 -49.51 12.75
CA ILE A 541 -6.57 -49.25 13.55
C ILE A 541 -6.49 -48.49 14.91
N SER A 542 -7.23 -47.35 14.94
CA SER A 542 -8.04 -46.74 16.04
C SER A 542 -7.47 -46.54 17.46
N GLY A 543 -7.56 -45.30 17.98
CA GLY A 543 -7.69 -45.08 19.43
C GLY A 543 -7.13 -43.74 19.96
N ARG A 544 -7.93 -43.05 20.79
CA ARG A 544 -7.65 -41.79 21.53
C ARG A 544 -6.27 -41.74 22.22
N PRO A 545 -5.67 -40.55 22.43
CA PRO A 545 -4.48 -40.41 23.24
C PRO A 545 -4.82 -40.38 24.74
N THR A 546 -4.21 -41.29 25.51
CA THR A 546 -4.11 -41.23 26.97
C THR A 546 -2.85 -40.46 27.38
N ILE A 547 -3.02 -39.65 28.43
CA ILE A 547 -2.01 -38.82 29.08
C ILE A 547 -1.03 -39.71 29.84
N SER A 548 0.28 -39.57 29.58
CA SER A 548 1.30 -39.86 30.61
C SER A 548 2.46 -38.87 30.51
N LYS A 549 2.82 -38.32 31.67
CA LYS A 549 3.91 -37.37 31.88
C LYS A 549 5.24 -38.13 32.01
N SER A 550 6.27 -37.66 31.33
CA SER A 550 7.67 -37.89 31.69
C SER A 550 8.47 -36.62 31.38
N GLN A 551 9.25 -36.16 32.35
CA GLN A 551 10.03 -34.93 32.33
C GLN A 551 11.24 -35.04 31.40
N ALA A 552 11.38 -34.08 30.48
CA ALA A 552 12.64 -33.70 29.86
C ALA A 552 12.63 -32.18 29.65
N SER A 553 13.79 -31.56 29.87
CA SER A 553 14.11 -30.12 29.91
C SER A 553 13.48 -29.25 28.81
N PRO A 554 13.03 -28.01 29.12
CA PRO A 554 12.42 -27.13 28.14
C PRO A 554 13.48 -26.29 27.42
N GLN A 555 13.85 -26.65 26.20
CA GLN A 555 14.42 -25.70 25.25
C GLN A 555 13.71 -25.80 23.89
N SER A 556 13.42 -24.62 23.34
CA SER A 556 12.93 -24.31 21.99
C SER A 556 11.53 -24.77 21.56
N ALA A 557 10.48 -24.35 22.28
CA ALA A 557 9.12 -24.32 21.73
C ALA A 557 8.29 -23.14 22.31
N SER A 558 8.69 -21.89 22.03
CA SER A 558 7.83 -20.70 22.27
C SER A 558 8.24 -19.39 21.56
N ALA A 559 9.28 -19.36 20.72
CA ALA A 559 9.90 -18.10 20.29
C ALA A 559 9.02 -17.20 19.40
N ASN A 560 8.17 -17.75 18.52
CA ASN A 560 7.50 -16.92 17.50
C ASN A 560 6.47 -15.92 18.05
N ASN A 561 5.83 -16.19 19.21
CA ASN A 561 4.89 -15.24 19.82
C ASN A 561 5.57 -14.17 20.68
N ALA A 562 6.76 -14.45 21.23
CA ALA A 562 7.48 -13.51 22.09
C ALA A 562 8.16 -12.40 21.27
N ASP A 563 8.71 -12.73 20.09
CA ASP A 563 9.39 -11.75 19.23
C ASP A 563 8.40 -10.83 18.50
N GLY A 564 7.23 -11.33 18.11
CA GLY A 564 6.15 -10.51 17.54
C GLY A 564 5.57 -9.48 18.52
N GLN A 565 5.48 -9.82 19.82
CA GLN A 565 5.05 -8.88 20.85
C GLN A 565 6.11 -7.80 21.10
N LYS A 566 7.40 -8.16 21.18
CA LYS A 566 8.50 -7.17 21.32
C LYS A 566 8.53 -6.17 20.15
N ALA A 567 8.35 -6.65 18.93
CA ALA A 567 8.38 -5.80 17.74
C ALA A 567 7.24 -4.77 17.73
N PHE A 568 6.04 -5.13 18.19
CA PHE A 568 4.91 -4.18 18.28
C PHE A 568 5.23 -2.99 19.21
N TYR A 569 5.89 -3.22 20.34
CA TYR A 569 6.28 -2.13 21.25
C TYR A 569 7.47 -1.31 20.74
N GLN A 570 8.27 -1.86 19.83
CA GLN A 570 9.37 -1.14 19.17
C GLN A 570 8.85 -0.29 18.01
N ASN A 571 7.97 -0.84 17.16
CA ASN A 571 7.36 -0.17 16.02
C ASN A 571 5.89 -0.60 15.84
N GLN A 572 4.97 0.31 16.17
CA GLN A 572 3.53 0.08 16.03
C GLN A 572 3.01 0.20 14.58
N ASP A 573 3.86 0.63 13.65
CA ASP A 573 3.63 0.77 12.23
C ASP A 573 4.91 0.26 11.53
N PRO A 574 4.87 -0.83 10.73
CA PRO A 574 3.71 -1.47 10.09
C PRO A 574 2.87 -2.43 10.96
N GLY A 575 3.32 -2.75 12.18
CA GLY A 575 2.56 -3.54 13.16
C GLY A 575 3.07 -4.96 13.38
N THR A 576 3.80 -5.56 12.44
CA THR A 576 4.49 -6.86 12.63
C THR A 576 5.97 -6.76 12.26
N TYR A 577 6.80 -7.60 12.88
CA TYR A 577 8.24 -7.64 12.60
C TYR A 577 8.52 -7.98 11.13
N THR A 578 7.84 -8.97 10.58
CA THR A 578 8.01 -9.38 9.17
C THR A 578 7.68 -8.24 8.21
N GLN A 579 6.59 -7.51 8.43
CA GLN A 579 6.27 -6.34 7.60
C GLN A 579 7.29 -5.22 7.80
N LEU A 580 7.78 -5.03 9.03
CA LEU A 580 8.81 -4.03 9.31
C LEU A 580 10.07 -4.31 8.49
N VAL A 581 10.57 -5.54 8.48
CA VAL A 581 11.76 -5.92 7.71
C VAL A 581 11.52 -5.75 6.21
N LEU A 582 10.39 -6.24 5.68
CA LEU A 582 10.08 -6.13 4.25
C LEU A 582 9.95 -4.68 3.79
N GLU A 583 9.16 -3.87 4.48
CA GLU A 583 8.96 -2.48 4.09
C GLU A 583 10.19 -1.61 4.37
N THR A 584 11.06 -1.99 5.32
CA THR A 584 12.38 -1.35 5.50
C THR A 584 13.25 -1.57 4.27
N ALA A 585 13.31 -2.80 3.75
CA ALA A 585 14.03 -3.08 2.51
C ALA A 585 13.46 -2.29 1.32
N THR A 586 12.13 -2.17 1.22
CA THR A 586 11.49 -1.30 0.22
C THR A 586 11.92 0.17 0.38
N ILE A 587 11.90 0.71 1.60
CA ILE A 587 12.33 2.09 1.87
C ILE A 587 13.79 2.30 1.49
N GLU A 588 14.68 1.36 1.83
CA GLU A 588 16.09 1.44 1.47
C GLU A 588 16.24 1.56 -0.05
N ILE A 589 15.69 0.60 -0.79
CA ILE A 589 15.76 0.56 -2.26
C ILE A 589 15.23 1.85 -2.90
N LEU A 590 14.08 2.35 -2.44
CA LEU A 590 13.47 3.57 -2.99
C LEU A 590 14.24 4.86 -2.64
N SER A 591 15.14 4.80 -1.65
CA SER A 591 15.90 5.96 -1.18
C SER A 591 17.32 6.02 -1.76
N LEU A 592 17.80 4.95 -2.40
CA LEU A 592 19.14 4.91 -2.95
C LEU A 592 19.30 5.89 -4.12
N PRO A 593 20.47 6.51 -4.28
CA PRO A 593 20.76 7.38 -5.42
C PRO A 593 21.14 6.54 -6.67
N ALA A 594 20.28 5.58 -7.03
CA ALA A 594 20.51 4.64 -8.12
C ALA A 594 19.26 4.50 -8.99
N THR A 595 19.43 4.21 -10.27
CA THR A 595 18.29 3.99 -11.18
C THR A 595 17.66 2.62 -10.93
N ALA A 596 16.36 2.48 -11.24
CA ALA A 596 15.67 1.20 -11.17
C ALA A 596 16.38 0.12 -11.99
N SER A 597 16.90 0.48 -13.17
CA SER A 597 17.63 -0.42 -14.06
C SER A 597 18.89 -0.99 -13.39
N HIS A 598 19.69 -0.14 -12.74
CA HIS A 598 20.91 -0.57 -12.06
C HIS A 598 20.61 -1.47 -10.85
N ILE A 599 19.61 -1.10 -10.04
CA ILE A 599 19.20 -1.89 -8.87
C ILE A 599 18.72 -3.28 -9.31
N VAL A 600 17.85 -3.33 -10.33
CA VAL A 600 17.33 -4.59 -10.87
C VAL A 600 18.46 -5.43 -11.46
N SER A 601 19.36 -4.85 -12.26
CA SER A 601 20.51 -5.58 -12.81
C SER A 601 21.38 -6.18 -11.71
N SER A 602 21.63 -5.44 -10.63
CA SER A 602 22.40 -5.94 -9.47
C SER A 602 21.69 -7.11 -8.76
N LEU A 603 20.39 -7.00 -8.52
CA LEU A 603 19.58 -8.08 -7.92
C LEU A 603 19.55 -9.33 -8.82
N VAL A 604 19.37 -9.13 -10.12
CA VAL A 604 19.34 -10.21 -11.10
C VAL A 604 20.70 -10.88 -11.23
N GLN A 605 21.80 -10.12 -11.19
CA GLN A 605 23.17 -10.65 -11.20
C GLN A 605 23.43 -11.57 -10.00
N ILE A 606 22.91 -11.23 -8.81
CA ILE A 606 22.97 -12.11 -7.63
C ILE A 606 22.23 -13.41 -7.92
N VAL A 607 20.99 -13.32 -8.39
CA VAL A 607 20.13 -14.48 -8.69
C VAL A 607 20.76 -15.42 -9.72
N VAL A 608 21.33 -14.88 -10.80
CA VAL A 608 21.96 -15.70 -11.84
C VAL A 608 23.15 -16.50 -11.29
N ASN A 609 23.93 -15.89 -10.41
CA ASN A 609 25.18 -16.46 -9.91
C ASN A 609 25.09 -17.06 -8.49
N VAL A 610 23.89 -17.13 -7.90
CA VAL A 610 23.71 -17.42 -6.47
C VAL A 610 24.31 -18.77 -6.06
N GLN A 611 24.01 -19.84 -6.80
CA GLN A 611 24.47 -21.18 -6.49
C GLN A 611 25.98 -21.37 -6.70
N PRO A 612 26.58 -21.02 -7.86
CA PRO A 612 28.03 -21.14 -8.03
C PRO A 612 28.81 -20.29 -7.03
N SER A 613 28.32 -19.10 -6.66
CA SER A 613 28.97 -18.23 -5.68
C SER A 613 28.97 -18.82 -4.27
N LEU A 614 27.88 -19.47 -3.85
CA LEU A 614 27.77 -20.13 -2.54
C LEU A 614 28.59 -21.43 -2.45
N ILE A 615 28.71 -22.17 -3.55
CA ILE A 615 29.53 -23.40 -3.60
C ILE A 615 31.03 -23.06 -3.55
N GLN A 616 31.47 -22.07 -4.33
CA GLN A 616 32.87 -21.63 -4.37
C GLN A 616 33.38 -21.12 -3.01
N SER A 617 32.52 -20.43 -2.24
CA SER A 617 32.90 -19.94 -0.91
C SER A 617 33.11 -21.06 0.12
N THR A 618 32.36 -22.16 0.00
CA THR A 618 32.47 -23.30 0.93
C THR A 618 33.76 -24.10 0.68
N ASN A 619 34.15 -24.26 -0.59
CA ASN A 619 35.38 -24.98 -0.96
C ASN A 619 36.67 -24.23 -0.62
N GLY A 620 36.62 -22.91 -0.47
CA GLY A 620 37.76 -22.09 -0.01
C GLY A 620 38.17 -22.33 1.46
N LEU A 621 37.29 -22.91 2.28
CA LEU A 621 37.56 -23.24 3.68
C LEU A 621 38.26 -24.61 3.88
N GLN A 622 38.31 -25.45 2.84
CA GLN A 622 38.93 -26.79 2.89
C GLN A 622 40.32 -26.87 2.22
N GLY A 623 40.95 -25.72 1.97
CA GLY A 623 42.29 -25.63 1.39
C GLY A 623 43.44 -25.94 2.36
N LEU A 624 43.31 -26.92 3.27
CA LEU A 624 44.42 -27.47 4.07
C LEU A 624 44.15 -28.94 4.44
N SER A 625 43.84 -29.78 3.46
CA SER A 625 44.05 -31.24 3.58
C SER A 625 43.95 -31.89 2.21
N GLY A 626 45.10 -32.35 1.70
CA GLY A 626 45.15 -33.16 0.48
C GLY A 626 44.39 -34.46 0.68
N GLY A 627 43.31 -34.62 -0.08
CA GLY A 627 42.55 -35.86 -0.17
C GLY A 627 41.87 -35.91 -1.53
N SER A 628 42.24 -36.89 -2.35
CA SER A 628 41.64 -37.14 -3.66
C SER A 628 40.16 -37.46 -3.51
N GLY A 629 39.28 -36.49 -3.78
CA GLY A 629 37.83 -36.68 -3.83
C GLY A 629 37.42 -37.31 -5.15
N GLN A 630 36.77 -38.47 -5.08
CA GLN A 630 36.13 -39.14 -6.21
C GLN A 630 35.09 -38.21 -6.86
N THR A 631 35.26 -37.93 -8.14
CA THR A 631 34.28 -37.23 -8.98
C THR A 631 33.07 -38.13 -9.19
N SER A 632 31.91 -37.76 -8.62
CA SER A 632 30.63 -38.37 -8.96
C SER A 632 30.28 -38.06 -10.42
N GLY A 633 30.07 -39.10 -11.23
CA GLY A 633 29.73 -39.01 -12.66
C GLY A 633 28.31 -38.53 -12.94
N LEU A 634 27.94 -37.36 -12.40
CA LEU A 634 26.73 -36.62 -12.79
C LEU A 634 27.12 -35.53 -13.80
N PRO A 635 26.34 -35.34 -14.88
CA PRO A 635 26.62 -34.31 -15.89
C PRO A 635 26.58 -32.93 -15.25
N THR A 636 27.72 -32.23 -15.27
CA THR A 636 27.83 -30.84 -14.84
C THR A 636 27.00 -29.94 -15.78
N SER A 637 26.22 -29.03 -15.19
CA SER A 637 25.42 -28.02 -15.91
C SER A 637 26.26 -27.36 -17.02
N PRO A 638 25.73 -27.21 -18.26
CA PRO A 638 26.48 -26.62 -19.36
C PRO A 638 26.74 -25.11 -19.15
N SER A 639 26.15 -24.51 -18.10
CA SER A 639 26.45 -23.14 -17.65
C SER A 639 27.70 -23.04 -16.76
N ALA A 640 28.19 -24.15 -16.21
CA ALA A 640 29.45 -24.22 -15.48
C ALA A 640 30.54 -24.60 -16.49
N GLY A 641 31.38 -23.64 -16.89
CA GLY A 641 32.46 -23.87 -17.83
C GLY A 641 33.31 -25.08 -17.45
N GLY A 642 33.16 -26.16 -18.20
CA GLY A 642 34.03 -27.33 -18.12
C GLY A 642 35.46 -26.95 -18.52
N SER A 643 36.44 -27.53 -17.82
CA SER A 643 37.87 -27.17 -17.87
C SER A 643 38.59 -27.45 -19.21
N GLU A 644 37.90 -27.76 -20.31
CA GLU A 644 38.57 -28.19 -21.54
C GLU A 644 37.93 -27.56 -22.78
N SER A 645 38.35 -26.34 -23.13
CA SER A 645 38.55 -25.87 -24.51
C SER A 645 38.99 -24.41 -24.53
N SER A 646 40.10 -24.14 -25.21
CA SER A 646 40.71 -22.83 -25.41
C SER A 646 39.97 -22.04 -26.50
N GLY A 647 39.19 -21.03 -26.12
CA GLY A 647 38.59 -20.04 -27.03
C GLY A 647 38.60 -18.62 -26.43
N PRO A 648 38.56 -17.54 -27.24
CA PRO A 648 39.00 -16.21 -26.81
C PRO A 648 37.95 -15.35 -26.09
N ASN A 649 36.73 -15.81 -25.85
CA ASN A 649 35.67 -15.02 -25.21
C ASN A 649 35.30 -15.59 -23.83
N ARG A 650 36.11 -15.28 -22.80
CA ARG A 650 35.69 -15.40 -21.39
C ARG A 650 35.11 -14.08 -20.91
N SER A 651 33.87 -14.07 -20.44
CA SER A 651 33.43 -13.10 -19.43
C SER A 651 34.13 -13.47 -18.12
N ALA A 652 34.89 -12.53 -17.55
CA ALA A 652 35.56 -12.72 -16.27
C ALA A 652 34.53 -13.01 -15.15
N PRO A 653 34.84 -13.84 -14.14
CA PRO A 653 34.00 -13.95 -12.96
C PRO A 653 33.92 -12.56 -12.31
N ALA A 654 32.70 -12.10 -12.02
CA ALA A 654 32.52 -10.82 -11.35
C ALA A 654 33.27 -10.84 -10.00
N PRO A 655 34.19 -9.90 -9.74
CA PRO A 655 34.83 -9.81 -8.44
C PRO A 655 33.81 -9.28 -7.43
N GLY A 656 33.69 -9.94 -6.27
CA GLY A 656 33.12 -9.30 -5.09
C GLY A 656 31.74 -9.76 -4.62
N ILE A 657 31.50 -11.08 -4.50
CA ILE A 657 30.53 -11.57 -3.52
C ILE A 657 31.28 -12.32 -2.43
N ASN A 658 31.34 -11.75 -1.21
CA ASN A 658 32.02 -12.37 -0.07
C ASN A 658 31.13 -13.48 0.56
N ALA A 659 30.91 -14.56 -0.20
CA ALA A 659 29.88 -15.56 0.07
C ALA A 659 30.12 -16.49 1.27
N THR A 660 31.31 -16.46 1.89
CA THR A 660 31.65 -17.23 3.10
C THR A 660 30.87 -16.76 4.34
N ASN A 661 30.47 -15.48 4.38
CA ASN A 661 29.73 -14.89 5.49
C ASN A 661 28.20 -15.14 5.46
N PHE A 662 27.62 -15.51 4.31
CA PHE A 662 26.16 -15.63 4.16
C PHE A 662 25.61 -16.98 4.64
N VAL A 663 26.33 -18.08 4.38
CA VAL A 663 25.92 -19.44 4.80
C VAL A 663 26.01 -19.58 6.31
N SER A 664 27.12 -19.11 6.91
CA SER A 664 27.35 -19.15 8.36
C SER A 664 26.35 -18.29 9.16
N LYS A 665 25.89 -17.16 8.60
CA LYS A 665 24.90 -16.26 9.24
C LYS A 665 23.45 -16.70 9.07
N SER A 666 23.14 -17.53 8.08
CA SER A 666 21.75 -17.93 7.76
C SER A 666 21.36 -19.30 8.32
N GLY A 667 22.33 -20.20 8.56
CA GLY A 667 22.06 -21.54 9.09
C GLY A 667 21.47 -22.53 8.07
N TYR A 668 21.33 -22.13 6.80
CA TYR A 668 20.86 -22.99 5.70
C TYR A 668 22.02 -23.60 4.93
N SER A 669 21.77 -24.73 4.24
CA SER A 669 22.72 -25.23 3.24
C SER A 669 22.81 -24.29 2.04
N CYS A 670 23.91 -24.34 1.28
CA CYS A 670 24.08 -23.53 0.06
C CYS A 670 22.92 -23.72 -0.93
N GLN A 671 22.44 -24.96 -1.07
CA GLN A 671 21.34 -25.31 -1.97
C GLN A 671 19.98 -24.78 -1.49
N GLN A 672 19.74 -24.73 -0.17
CA GLN A 672 18.51 -24.16 0.36
C GLN A 672 18.53 -22.64 0.29
N LEU A 673 19.67 -22.02 0.61
CA LEU A 673 19.83 -20.58 0.62
C LEU A 673 19.66 -19.99 -0.79
N SER A 674 20.14 -20.66 -1.84
CA SER A 674 19.96 -20.21 -3.23
C SER A 674 18.48 -20.02 -3.59
N CYS A 675 17.64 -21.03 -3.34
CA CYS A 675 16.20 -20.96 -3.61
C CYS A 675 15.51 -19.88 -2.77
N LEU A 676 15.87 -19.76 -1.49
CA LEU A 676 15.30 -18.75 -0.59
C LEU A 676 15.69 -17.32 -1.00
N MET A 677 16.92 -17.10 -1.48
CA MET A 677 17.36 -15.79 -2.01
C MET A 677 16.61 -15.41 -3.28
N ILE A 678 16.37 -16.36 -4.20
CA ILE A 678 15.53 -16.14 -5.38
C ILE A 678 14.11 -15.75 -4.95
N GLN A 679 13.55 -16.46 -3.97
CA GLN A 679 12.22 -16.17 -3.44
C GLN A 679 12.14 -14.78 -2.81
N ALA A 680 13.10 -14.42 -1.97
CA ALA A 680 13.21 -13.10 -1.35
C ALA A 680 13.35 -11.98 -2.39
N CYS A 681 14.13 -12.20 -3.45
CA CYS A 681 14.30 -11.25 -4.54
C CYS A 681 12.99 -11.02 -5.30
N GLY A 682 12.27 -12.09 -5.64
CA GLY A 682 10.96 -11.99 -6.29
C GLY A 682 9.93 -11.26 -5.43
N LEU A 683 9.91 -11.56 -4.12
CA LEU A 683 9.04 -10.86 -3.17
C LEU A 683 9.37 -9.37 -3.06
N LEU A 684 10.65 -9.01 -2.91
CA LEU A 684 11.11 -7.62 -2.83
C LEU A 684 10.71 -6.83 -4.08
N LEU A 685 10.99 -7.38 -5.26
CA LEU A 685 10.66 -6.74 -6.54
C LEU A 685 9.15 -6.50 -6.66
N ALA A 686 8.31 -7.41 -6.16
CA ALA A 686 6.85 -7.25 -6.17
C ALA A 686 6.34 -6.15 -5.22
N GLN A 687 7.15 -5.66 -4.28
CA GLN A 687 6.80 -4.54 -3.39
C GLN A 687 7.16 -3.17 -3.97
N LEU A 688 7.89 -3.13 -5.09
CA LEU A 688 8.41 -1.91 -5.71
C LEU A 688 7.45 -1.36 -6.80
N PRO A 689 7.58 -0.07 -7.16
CA PRO A 689 6.80 0.53 -8.23
C PRO A 689 6.95 -0.18 -9.60
N PRO A 690 5.94 -0.10 -10.50
CA PRO A 690 5.95 -0.76 -11.80
C PRO A 690 7.17 -0.47 -12.69
N GLU A 691 7.85 0.65 -12.49
CA GLU A 691 9.10 0.99 -13.16
C GLU A 691 10.16 -0.10 -12.96
N PHE A 692 10.27 -0.69 -11.77
CA PHE A 692 11.18 -1.80 -11.49
C PHE A 692 10.78 -3.08 -12.21
N HIS A 693 9.47 -3.32 -12.39
CA HIS A 693 8.96 -4.50 -13.08
C HIS A 693 9.33 -4.49 -14.57
N LEU A 694 9.21 -3.32 -15.20
CA LEU A 694 9.61 -3.14 -16.60
C LEU A 694 11.11 -3.38 -16.80
N GLN A 695 11.94 -2.91 -15.85
CA GLN A 695 13.37 -3.19 -15.86
C GLN A 695 13.67 -4.68 -15.65
N LEU A 696 12.93 -5.36 -14.77
CA LEU A 696 13.05 -6.81 -14.57
C LEU A 696 12.74 -7.57 -15.86
N TYR A 697 11.67 -7.19 -16.57
CA TYR A 697 11.33 -7.84 -17.84
C TYR A 697 12.37 -7.60 -18.93
N SER A 698 12.95 -6.39 -18.98
CA SER A 698 14.03 -6.08 -19.91
C SER A 698 15.27 -6.93 -19.62
N GLU A 699 15.71 -6.94 -18.36
CA GLU A 699 16.94 -7.62 -17.93
C GLU A 699 16.81 -9.15 -18.00
N ALA A 700 15.68 -9.71 -17.58
CA ALA A 700 15.40 -11.14 -17.72
C ALA A 700 15.41 -11.57 -19.19
N SER A 701 14.80 -10.78 -20.09
CA SER A 701 14.83 -11.06 -21.52
C SER A 701 16.24 -11.01 -22.09
N ARG A 702 17.04 -10.00 -21.69
CA ARG A 702 18.44 -9.87 -22.11
C ARG A 702 19.25 -11.12 -21.74
N ILE A 703 19.16 -11.58 -20.49
CA ILE A 703 19.90 -12.77 -20.03
C ILE A 703 19.47 -14.04 -20.75
N ILE A 704 18.16 -14.19 -21.01
CA ILE A 704 17.66 -15.32 -21.77
C ILE A 704 18.22 -15.28 -23.20
N LYS A 705 18.16 -14.13 -23.88
CA LYS A 705 18.64 -13.97 -25.27
C LYS A 705 20.15 -14.09 -25.44
N GLU A 706 20.92 -13.60 -24.48
CA GLU A 706 22.39 -13.64 -24.50
C GLU A 706 22.97 -14.98 -24.04
N CYS A 707 22.12 -15.95 -23.66
CA CYS A 707 22.59 -17.26 -23.23
C CYS A 707 23.22 -17.99 -24.42
N TRP A 708 24.47 -18.43 -24.24
CA TRP A 708 25.36 -18.89 -25.31
C TRP A 708 24.78 -20.03 -26.19
N TRP A 709 23.98 -20.94 -25.63
CA TRP A 709 23.37 -22.03 -26.42
C TRP A 709 22.18 -21.58 -27.27
N LEU A 710 21.63 -20.38 -27.07
CA LEU A 710 20.64 -19.78 -27.98
C LEU A 710 21.30 -18.97 -29.12
N THR A 711 22.59 -18.65 -29.00
CA THR A 711 23.34 -17.81 -29.94
C THR A 711 24.38 -18.56 -30.76
N ASP A 712 24.82 -19.74 -30.31
CA ASP A 712 25.86 -20.54 -30.97
C ASP A 712 25.26 -21.64 -31.87
N GLY A 713 25.33 -21.43 -33.19
CA GLY A 713 24.84 -22.37 -34.20
C GLY A 713 25.76 -23.56 -34.48
N MET A 714 26.88 -23.71 -33.76
CA MET A 714 27.92 -24.72 -34.05
C MET A 714 27.78 -26.01 -33.21
N ARG A 715 26.83 -26.09 -32.28
CA ARG A 715 26.66 -27.22 -31.33
C ARG A 715 25.61 -28.23 -31.81
N SER A 716 25.69 -29.46 -31.30
CA SER A 716 24.75 -30.51 -31.67
C SER A 716 23.36 -30.30 -31.06
N ILE A 717 22.30 -30.71 -31.77
CA ILE A 717 20.89 -30.60 -31.31
C ILE A 717 20.68 -31.27 -29.94
N LYS A 718 21.39 -32.38 -29.66
CA LYS A 718 21.32 -33.10 -28.38
C LYS A 718 21.88 -32.32 -27.19
N GLU A 719 22.95 -31.53 -27.40
CA GLU A 719 23.50 -30.67 -26.35
C GLU A 719 22.55 -29.50 -26.04
N LEU A 720 21.92 -28.96 -27.08
CA LEU A 720 20.93 -27.90 -26.96
C LEU A 720 19.68 -28.36 -26.20
N ASP A 721 19.15 -29.53 -26.55
CA ASP A 721 17.99 -30.12 -25.86
C ASP A 721 18.30 -30.42 -24.39
N SER A 722 19.49 -30.93 -24.09
CA SER A 722 19.91 -31.18 -22.71
C SER A 722 20.01 -29.88 -21.90
N ALA A 723 20.56 -28.81 -22.47
CA ALA A 723 20.64 -27.50 -21.83
C ALA A 723 19.26 -26.89 -21.55
N VAL A 724 18.33 -27.01 -22.51
CA VAL A 724 16.93 -26.62 -22.34
C VAL A 724 16.27 -27.44 -21.23
N SER A 725 16.46 -28.76 -21.22
CA SER A 725 15.91 -29.63 -20.18
C SER A 725 16.35 -29.20 -18.78
N TYR A 726 17.64 -28.93 -18.55
CA TYR A 726 18.14 -28.43 -17.27
C TYR A 726 17.58 -27.06 -16.89
N ALA A 727 17.41 -26.16 -17.85
CA ALA A 727 16.83 -24.83 -17.61
C ALA A 727 15.35 -24.88 -17.19
N LEU A 728 14.65 -25.98 -17.49
CA LEU A 728 13.24 -26.16 -17.18
C LEU A 728 12.99 -26.98 -15.89
N VAL A 729 14.04 -27.54 -15.29
CA VAL A 729 13.96 -28.32 -14.03
C VAL A 729 13.40 -27.45 -12.90
N ASP A 730 12.71 -28.09 -11.96
CA ASP A 730 12.30 -27.42 -10.71
C ASP A 730 13.53 -26.79 -10.02
N PRO A 731 13.48 -25.50 -9.64
CA PRO A 731 14.64 -24.82 -9.06
C PRO A 731 15.18 -25.48 -7.79
N SER A 732 14.31 -26.14 -7.00
CA SER A 732 14.70 -26.83 -5.77
C SER A 732 15.48 -28.11 -6.09
N TRP A 733 15.02 -28.87 -7.10
CA TRP A 733 15.71 -30.07 -7.57
C TRP A 733 17.01 -29.71 -8.29
N ALA A 734 16.97 -28.69 -9.14
CA ALA A 734 18.15 -28.19 -9.84
C ALA A 734 19.23 -27.69 -8.87
N SER A 735 18.80 -27.09 -7.76
CA SER A 735 19.69 -26.68 -6.67
C SER A 735 20.29 -27.88 -5.94
N GLN A 736 19.48 -28.86 -5.57
CA GLN A 736 19.93 -30.09 -4.89
C GLN A 736 20.94 -30.88 -5.73
N ASP A 737 20.68 -31.03 -7.03
CA ASP A 737 21.49 -31.82 -7.96
C ASP A 737 22.66 -31.03 -8.58
N ASN A 738 22.85 -29.75 -8.19
CA ASN A 738 23.84 -28.84 -8.78
C ASN A 738 23.72 -28.69 -10.31
N THR A 739 22.51 -28.76 -10.84
CA THR A 739 22.18 -28.60 -12.26
C THR A 739 21.54 -27.25 -12.60
N SER A 740 21.47 -26.33 -11.63
CA SER A 740 20.97 -24.96 -11.84
C SER A 740 21.66 -24.25 -13.01
N THR A 741 20.87 -23.46 -13.73
CA THR A 741 21.31 -22.64 -14.86
C THR A 741 20.87 -21.20 -14.65
N ALA A 742 21.53 -20.26 -15.32
CA ALA A 742 21.13 -18.85 -15.32
C ALA A 742 19.64 -18.68 -15.73
N ILE A 743 19.22 -19.36 -16.80
CA ILE A 743 17.84 -19.31 -17.28
C ILE A 743 16.87 -19.91 -16.25
N GLY A 744 17.19 -21.06 -15.67
CA GLY A 744 16.36 -21.67 -14.63
C GLY A 744 16.16 -20.76 -13.43
N ASN A 745 17.22 -20.08 -12.97
CA ASN A 745 17.14 -19.11 -11.88
C ASN A 745 16.32 -17.87 -12.23
N ILE A 746 16.42 -17.36 -13.46
CA ILE A 746 15.61 -16.24 -13.95
C ILE A 746 14.13 -16.62 -14.04
N VAL A 747 13.82 -17.81 -14.55
CA VAL A 747 12.44 -18.32 -14.60
C VAL A 747 11.87 -18.47 -13.18
N ALA A 748 12.66 -19.02 -12.25
CA ALA A 748 12.29 -19.12 -10.84
C ALA A 748 12.04 -17.74 -10.19
N LEU A 749 12.88 -16.75 -10.49
CA LEU A 749 12.71 -15.38 -10.04
C LEU A 749 11.41 -14.78 -10.57
N LEU A 750 11.13 -14.93 -11.87
CA LEU A 750 9.89 -14.45 -12.49
C LEU A 750 8.66 -15.13 -11.85
N HIS A 751 8.71 -16.43 -11.57
CA HIS A 751 7.63 -17.14 -10.89
C HIS A 751 7.41 -16.64 -9.45
N SER A 752 8.49 -16.45 -8.70
CA SER A 752 8.41 -15.89 -7.35
C SER A 752 7.91 -14.45 -7.36
N PHE A 753 8.26 -13.67 -8.36
CA PHE A 753 7.77 -12.31 -8.53
C PHE A 753 6.27 -12.30 -8.89
N PHE A 754 5.88 -13.08 -9.89
CA PHE A 754 4.50 -13.22 -10.36
C PHE A 754 3.53 -13.73 -9.30
N SER A 755 3.97 -14.62 -8.41
CA SER A 755 3.13 -15.13 -7.32
C SER A 755 2.79 -14.06 -6.29
N ASN A 756 3.62 -13.03 -6.15
CA ASN A 756 3.47 -11.94 -5.19
C ASN A 756 2.86 -10.66 -5.78
N LEU A 757 2.74 -10.55 -7.11
CA LEU A 757 2.10 -9.39 -7.74
C LEU A 757 0.61 -9.27 -7.37
N PRO A 758 0.04 -8.09 -7.18
CA PRO A 758 -1.42 -7.88 -7.16
C PRO A 758 -2.03 -8.21 -8.53
N HIS A 759 -3.33 -8.53 -8.57
CA HIS A 759 -4.01 -8.91 -9.82
C HIS A 759 -3.90 -7.84 -10.91
N GLU A 760 -4.08 -6.57 -10.56
CA GLU A 760 -3.95 -5.44 -11.50
C GLU A 760 -2.62 -5.45 -12.27
N TRP A 761 -1.51 -5.74 -11.59
CA TRP A 761 -0.19 -5.68 -12.19
C TRP A 761 0.16 -6.92 -13.02
N LEU A 762 -0.61 -8.01 -12.88
CA LEU A 762 -0.45 -9.20 -13.72
C LEU A 762 -0.66 -8.89 -15.20
N GLU A 763 -1.45 -7.85 -15.52
CA GLU A 763 -1.63 -7.46 -16.91
C GLU A 763 -0.29 -7.14 -17.58
N SER A 764 0.66 -6.53 -16.89
CA SER A 764 1.95 -6.11 -17.48
C SER A 764 2.91 -7.27 -17.78
N THR A 765 2.68 -8.45 -17.21
CA THR A 765 3.60 -9.60 -17.28
C THR A 765 3.88 -10.07 -18.70
N HIS A 766 2.93 -9.96 -19.63
CA HIS A 766 3.11 -10.32 -21.05
C HIS A 766 4.25 -9.56 -21.75
N THR A 767 4.70 -8.44 -21.18
CA THR A 767 5.82 -7.64 -21.70
C THR A 767 7.11 -8.46 -21.80
N ILE A 768 7.35 -9.42 -20.89
CA ILE A 768 8.53 -10.30 -20.98
C ILE A 768 8.55 -11.08 -22.31
N ILE A 769 7.40 -11.61 -22.73
CA ILE A 769 7.29 -12.39 -23.97
C ILE A 769 7.44 -11.48 -25.18
N LYS A 770 6.91 -10.25 -25.13
CA LYS A 770 7.16 -9.24 -26.17
C LYS A 770 8.65 -8.94 -26.31
N HIS A 771 9.37 -8.78 -25.19
CA HIS A 771 10.81 -8.57 -25.21
C HIS A 771 11.60 -9.80 -25.68
N LEU A 772 11.08 -11.02 -25.49
CA LEU A 772 11.71 -12.25 -25.96
C LEU A 772 11.60 -12.43 -27.48
N ARG A 773 10.62 -11.80 -28.14
CA ARG A 773 10.44 -11.90 -29.59
C ARG A 773 11.63 -11.31 -30.39
N PRO A 774 11.90 -11.82 -31.61
CA PRO A 774 11.23 -12.97 -32.25
C PRO A 774 11.61 -14.29 -31.55
N VAL A 775 10.64 -15.21 -31.45
CA VAL A 775 10.86 -16.56 -30.90
C VAL A 775 11.01 -17.52 -32.07
N THR A 776 12.20 -18.08 -32.26
CA THR A 776 12.56 -18.82 -33.49
C THR A 776 12.88 -20.30 -33.25
N SER A 777 12.97 -20.75 -31.99
CA SER A 777 13.32 -22.13 -31.65
C SER A 777 12.35 -22.77 -30.65
N ILE A 778 12.27 -24.10 -30.69
CA ILE A 778 11.46 -24.89 -29.76
C ILE A 778 11.90 -24.64 -28.31
N GLY A 779 13.21 -24.52 -28.06
CA GLY A 779 13.76 -24.19 -26.74
C GLY A 779 13.28 -22.84 -26.20
N MET A 780 13.32 -21.78 -27.01
CA MET A 780 12.81 -20.45 -26.60
C MET A 780 11.30 -20.48 -26.37
N MET A 781 10.55 -21.23 -27.19
CA MET A 781 9.11 -21.41 -26.98
C MET A 781 8.82 -22.13 -25.65
N ARG A 782 9.57 -23.18 -25.31
CA ARG A 782 9.44 -23.86 -24.00
C ARG A 782 9.71 -22.93 -22.84
N ILE A 783 10.72 -22.07 -22.92
CA ILE A 783 11.01 -21.04 -21.91
C ILE A 783 9.84 -20.07 -21.80
N ALA A 784 9.34 -19.55 -22.93
CA ALA A 784 8.20 -18.62 -22.96
C ALA A 784 6.95 -19.23 -22.31
N PHE A 785 6.66 -20.50 -22.61
CA PHE A 785 5.57 -21.25 -22.00
C PHE A 785 5.83 -21.42 -20.50
N ARG A 786 7.01 -21.91 -20.10
CA ARG A 786 7.37 -22.08 -18.69
C ARG A 786 7.21 -20.80 -17.88
N ILE A 787 7.54 -19.63 -18.44
CA ILE A 787 7.38 -18.33 -17.77
C ILE A 787 5.89 -18.02 -17.52
N MET A 788 5.02 -18.16 -18.52
CA MET A 788 3.63 -17.69 -18.44
C MET A 788 2.63 -18.74 -17.93
N SER A 789 2.87 -20.03 -18.16
CA SER A 789 1.93 -21.10 -17.85
C SER A 789 1.47 -21.12 -16.39
N PRO A 790 2.32 -20.89 -15.37
CA PRO A 790 1.89 -20.82 -13.97
C PRO A 790 0.92 -19.67 -13.65
N LEU A 791 0.81 -18.66 -14.52
CA LEU A 791 -0.15 -17.57 -14.35
C LEU A 791 -1.57 -17.98 -14.77
N LEU A 792 -1.73 -18.91 -15.71
CA LEU A 792 -3.04 -19.29 -16.26
C LEU A 792 -4.07 -19.66 -15.17
N PRO A 793 -3.72 -20.46 -14.13
CA PRO A 793 -4.58 -20.67 -12.97
C PRO A 793 -5.11 -19.41 -12.30
N ARG A 794 -4.21 -18.46 -12.09
CA ARG A 794 -4.50 -17.20 -11.41
C ARG A 794 -5.32 -16.25 -12.26
N LEU A 795 -5.20 -16.37 -13.58
CA LEU A 795 -5.92 -15.56 -14.57
C LEU A 795 -7.30 -16.11 -14.92
N ALA A 796 -7.61 -17.37 -14.63
CA ALA A 796 -8.86 -18.02 -15.04
C ALA A 796 -10.13 -17.27 -14.59
N PHE A 797 -10.07 -16.59 -13.42
CA PHE A 797 -11.17 -15.75 -12.92
C PHE A 797 -11.24 -14.37 -13.60
N ALA A 798 -10.18 -13.94 -14.28
CA ALA A 798 -10.09 -12.72 -15.08
C ALA A 798 -10.03 -13.05 -16.57
N ARG A 799 -11.17 -13.49 -17.10
CA ARG A 799 -11.34 -14.02 -18.46
C ARG A 799 -10.65 -13.22 -19.58
N PRO A 800 -10.74 -11.88 -19.64
CA PRO A 800 -10.05 -11.12 -20.70
C PRO A 800 -8.53 -11.29 -20.66
N LEU A 801 -7.93 -11.28 -19.46
CA LEU A 801 -6.48 -11.41 -19.29
C LEU A 801 -6.01 -12.86 -19.50
N PHE A 802 -6.81 -13.84 -19.11
CA PHE A 802 -6.59 -15.26 -19.45
C PHE A 802 -6.54 -15.46 -20.97
N MET A 803 -7.56 -14.99 -21.70
CA MET A 803 -7.63 -15.12 -23.15
C MET A 803 -6.48 -14.40 -23.85
N LYS A 804 -6.12 -13.19 -23.40
CA LYS A 804 -4.97 -12.43 -23.92
C LYS A 804 -3.66 -13.20 -23.73
N THR A 805 -3.48 -13.84 -22.59
CA THR A 805 -2.27 -14.63 -22.29
C THR A 805 -2.22 -15.92 -23.10
N LEU A 806 -3.35 -16.62 -23.24
CA LEU A 806 -3.44 -17.83 -24.06
C LEU A 806 -3.18 -17.52 -25.54
N ALA A 807 -3.79 -16.45 -26.07
CA ALA A 807 -3.56 -15.98 -27.44
C ALA A 807 -2.09 -15.62 -27.67
N LEU A 808 -1.41 -15.02 -26.68
CA LEU A 808 0.02 -14.72 -26.77
C LEU A 808 0.86 -15.99 -26.89
N LEU A 809 0.60 -17.01 -26.06
CA LEU A 809 1.31 -18.30 -26.13
C LEU A 809 1.08 -19.01 -27.46
N PHE A 810 -0.16 -18.99 -27.95
CA PHE A 810 -0.50 -19.51 -29.26
C PHE A 810 0.20 -18.77 -30.41
N ASN A 811 0.31 -17.44 -30.33
CA ASN A 811 1.05 -16.69 -31.32
C ASN A 811 2.55 -17.01 -31.27
N VAL A 812 3.13 -17.26 -30.09
CA VAL A 812 4.52 -17.73 -29.97
C VAL A 812 4.70 -19.10 -30.63
N MET A 813 3.71 -19.99 -30.53
CA MET A 813 3.72 -21.25 -31.26
C MET A 813 3.68 -21.05 -32.78
N ALA A 814 2.84 -20.11 -33.25
CA ALA A 814 2.80 -19.75 -34.67
C ALA A 814 4.10 -19.06 -35.15
N ASP A 815 4.82 -18.35 -34.28
CA ASP A 815 6.14 -17.78 -34.61
C ASP A 815 7.16 -18.90 -34.96
N VAL A 816 7.08 -20.05 -34.28
CA VAL A 816 8.02 -21.19 -34.47
C VAL A 816 7.54 -22.21 -35.51
N PHE A 817 6.25 -22.55 -35.51
CA PHE A 817 5.66 -23.60 -36.36
C PHE A 817 4.71 -23.05 -37.45
N GLY A 818 4.71 -21.75 -37.66
CA GLY A 818 3.83 -21.11 -38.65
C GLY A 818 4.24 -21.42 -40.09
N LYS A 819 3.29 -21.27 -41.02
CA LYS A 819 3.51 -21.44 -42.47
C LYS A 819 4.69 -20.61 -43.02
N ASN A 820 5.05 -19.52 -42.34
CA ASN A 820 6.12 -18.60 -42.73
C ASN A 820 7.45 -18.81 -41.95
N SER A 821 7.56 -19.81 -41.07
CA SER A 821 8.78 -20.09 -40.31
C SER A 821 9.90 -20.66 -41.20
N GLN A 822 11.15 -20.24 -41.01
CA GLN A 822 12.33 -20.78 -41.72
C GLN A 822 13.44 -21.16 -40.72
N PRO A 823 14.15 -22.30 -40.90
CA PRO A 823 13.94 -23.33 -41.94
C PRO A 823 12.74 -24.25 -41.63
N ALA A 824 12.10 -24.75 -42.68
CA ALA A 824 10.92 -25.62 -42.58
C ALA A 824 11.30 -27.10 -42.34
N THR A 825 12.06 -27.41 -41.29
CA THR A 825 12.32 -28.81 -40.91
C THR A 825 11.05 -29.43 -40.31
N PRO A 826 10.63 -30.63 -40.77
CA PRO A 826 9.51 -31.36 -40.17
C PRO A 826 9.79 -31.64 -38.70
N VAL A 827 8.81 -31.42 -37.83
CA VAL A 827 8.93 -31.65 -36.39
C VAL A 827 8.27 -32.98 -36.06
N ASP A 828 8.98 -33.88 -35.38
CA ASP A 828 8.37 -35.13 -34.90
C ASP A 828 7.50 -34.84 -33.67
N ALA A 829 6.32 -35.48 -33.59
CA ALA A 829 5.41 -35.34 -32.46
C ALA A 829 6.06 -35.76 -31.13
N SER A 830 7.02 -36.69 -31.18
CA SER A 830 7.80 -37.12 -30.02
C SER A 830 8.64 -35.99 -29.42
N GLU A 831 9.12 -35.07 -30.25
CA GLU A 831 9.98 -33.95 -29.84
C GLU A 831 9.21 -32.81 -29.17
N ILE A 832 7.88 -32.75 -29.31
CA ILE A 832 7.03 -31.67 -28.79
C ILE A 832 5.85 -32.16 -27.94
N ARG A 833 5.91 -33.40 -27.44
CA ARG A 833 4.84 -34.02 -26.64
C ARG A 833 4.42 -33.14 -25.46
N ASP A 834 5.40 -32.57 -24.76
CA ASP A 834 5.20 -31.68 -23.62
C ASP A 834 4.33 -30.46 -23.97
N LEU A 835 4.51 -29.92 -25.17
CA LEU A 835 3.75 -28.77 -25.67
C LEU A 835 2.34 -29.18 -26.12
N ILE A 836 2.19 -30.36 -26.72
CA ILE A 836 0.88 -30.92 -27.08
C ILE A 836 0.03 -31.12 -25.82
N ASP A 837 0.59 -31.76 -24.80
CA ASP A 837 -0.07 -32.02 -23.51
C ASP A 837 -0.44 -30.71 -22.82
N PHE A 838 0.46 -29.72 -22.82
CA PHE A 838 0.19 -28.41 -22.25
C PHE A 838 -0.99 -27.70 -22.95
N MET A 839 -1.05 -27.73 -24.28
CA MET A 839 -2.14 -27.11 -25.05
C MET A 839 -3.47 -27.76 -24.74
N HIS A 840 -3.49 -29.09 -24.66
CA HIS A 840 -4.67 -29.82 -24.26
C HIS A 840 -5.14 -29.38 -22.86
N HIS A 841 -4.22 -29.31 -21.89
CA HIS A 841 -4.53 -28.88 -20.54
C HIS A 841 -5.02 -27.41 -20.47
N ALA A 842 -4.37 -26.49 -21.20
CA ALA A 842 -4.70 -25.07 -21.19
C ALA A 842 -6.10 -24.80 -21.76
N VAL A 843 -6.50 -25.51 -22.82
CA VAL A 843 -7.82 -25.39 -23.45
C VAL A 843 -8.93 -25.90 -22.53
N MET A 844 -8.64 -26.94 -21.74
CA MET A 844 -9.60 -27.54 -20.80
C MET A 844 -9.73 -26.77 -19.48
N TYR A 845 -8.78 -25.87 -19.19
CA TYR A 845 -8.63 -25.24 -17.88
C TYR A 845 -9.77 -24.28 -17.49
N GLU A 846 -10.23 -23.41 -18.41
CA GLU A 846 -11.28 -22.42 -18.09
C GLU A 846 -12.68 -23.04 -17.94
N GLY A 847 -12.84 -24.33 -18.26
CA GLY A 847 -14.14 -24.99 -18.34
C GLY A 847 -14.96 -24.96 -17.04
N GLN A 848 -14.31 -24.94 -15.86
CA GLN A 848 -15.01 -25.07 -14.56
C GLN A 848 -14.40 -24.28 -13.38
N GLY A 849 -13.41 -23.41 -13.59
CA GLY A 849 -12.85 -22.56 -12.52
C GLY A 849 -12.03 -23.30 -11.45
N GLY A 850 -11.39 -24.42 -11.84
CA GLY A 850 -10.60 -25.28 -10.97
C GLY A 850 -9.70 -26.23 -11.78
N PRO A 851 -8.96 -27.17 -11.13
CA PRO A 851 -8.13 -28.14 -11.83
C PRO A 851 -8.95 -28.97 -12.83
N VAL A 852 -8.37 -29.26 -14.00
CA VAL A 852 -9.03 -30.00 -15.08
C VAL A 852 -9.51 -31.36 -14.56
N GLN A 853 -10.83 -31.59 -14.64
CA GLN A 853 -11.46 -32.87 -14.31
C GLN A 853 -11.80 -33.63 -15.59
N THR A 854 -12.00 -34.94 -15.49
CA THR A 854 -12.41 -35.78 -16.63
C THR A 854 -13.75 -35.37 -17.26
N SER A 855 -14.59 -34.64 -16.51
CA SER A 855 -15.86 -34.07 -16.94
C SER A 855 -15.77 -32.63 -17.45
N SER A 856 -14.58 -32.01 -17.41
CA SER A 856 -14.38 -30.63 -17.88
C SER A 856 -14.67 -30.54 -19.38
N LYS A 857 -15.32 -29.45 -19.79
CA LYS A 857 -15.60 -29.17 -21.20
C LYS A 857 -14.91 -27.86 -21.60
N PRO A 858 -14.31 -27.79 -22.79
CA PRO A 858 -13.70 -26.56 -23.28
C PRO A 858 -14.77 -25.51 -23.58
N LYS A 859 -14.45 -24.23 -23.38
CA LYS A 859 -15.36 -23.14 -23.75
C LYS A 859 -15.31 -22.87 -25.27
N PRO A 860 -16.45 -22.57 -25.92
CA PRO A 860 -16.50 -22.31 -27.36
C PRO A 860 -15.54 -21.21 -27.85
N GLU A 861 -15.36 -20.15 -27.06
CA GLU A 861 -14.46 -19.03 -27.39
C GLU A 861 -12.99 -19.46 -27.41
N ILE A 862 -12.58 -20.38 -26.53
CA ILE A 862 -11.21 -20.93 -26.50
C ILE A 862 -10.99 -21.82 -27.71
N LEU A 863 -11.95 -22.70 -28.03
CA LEU A 863 -11.90 -23.55 -29.23
C LEU A 863 -11.81 -22.68 -30.50
N THR A 864 -12.56 -21.58 -30.55
CA THR A 864 -12.50 -20.61 -31.65
C THR A 864 -11.11 -19.97 -31.76
N LEU A 865 -10.49 -19.59 -30.64
CA LEU A 865 -9.13 -19.07 -30.62
C LEU A 865 -8.12 -20.13 -31.10
N CYS A 866 -8.26 -21.39 -30.67
CA CYS A 866 -7.42 -22.51 -31.11
C CYS A 866 -7.55 -22.72 -32.62
N GLY A 867 -8.77 -22.76 -33.14
CA GLY A 867 -9.05 -22.92 -34.57
C GLY A 867 -8.32 -21.88 -35.42
N LYS A 868 -8.42 -20.60 -35.05
CA LYS A 868 -7.72 -19.49 -35.73
C LYS A 868 -6.20 -19.67 -35.75
N VAL A 869 -5.62 -20.14 -34.65
CA VAL A 869 -4.16 -20.32 -34.55
C VAL A 869 -3.71 -21.53 -35.35
N MET A 870 -4.47 -22.62 -35.33
CA MET A 870 -4.17 -23.82 -36.09
C MET A 870 -4.12 -23.56 -37.60
N GLU A 871 -4.94 -22.64 -38.11
CA GLU A 871 -4.87 -22.21 -39.52
C GLU A 871 -3.54 -21.54 -39.89
N LEU A 872 -2.80 -21.00 -38.91
CA LEU A 872 -1.50 -20.37 -39.10
C LEU A 872 -0.35 -21.39 -39.08
N LEU A 873 -0.56 -22.58 -38.51
CA LEU A 873 0.45 -23.62 -38.37
C LEU A 873 0.70 -24.34 -39.70
N ARG A 874 1.91 -24.89 -39.85
CA ARG A 874 2.24 -25.79 -40.96
C ARG A 874 1.48 -27.13 -40.83
N PRO A 875 1.20 -27.84 -41.93
CA PRO A 875 0.42 -29.09 -41.91
C PRO A 875 1.01 -30.20 -41.02
N ASP A 876 2.35 -30.29 -40.96
CA ASP A 876 3.09 -31.27 -40.15
C ASP A 876 2.82 -31.10 -38.64
N VAL A 877 2.52 -29.90 -38.18
CA VAL A 877 2.18 -29.63 -36.77
C VAL A 877 0.67 -29.50 -36.56
N GLN A 878 -0.05 -28.94 -37.55
CA GLN A 878 -1.49 -28.70 -37.48
C GLN A 878 -2.30 -29.97 -37.17
N HIS A 879 -1.93 -31.11 -37.77
CA HIS A 879 -2.66 -32.37 -37.59
C HIS A 879 -2.66 -32.85 -36.12
N LEU A 880 -1.63 -32.52 -35.35
CA LEU A 880 -1.47 -32.91 -33.94
C LEU A 880 -2.51 -32.26 -33.03
N PHE A 881 -3.07 -31.11 -33.44
CA PHE A 881 -4.00 -30.32 -32.65
C PHE A 881 -5.46 -30.39 -33.17
N THR A 882 -5.75 -31.18 -34.21
CA THR A 882 -7.09 -31.34 -34.82
C THR A 882 -8.18 -31.74 -33.83
N HIS A 883 -7.82 -32.51 -32.80
CA HIS A 883 -8.72 -32.89 -31.71
C HIS A 883 -9.18 -31.71 -30.83
N LEU A 884 -8.55 -30.52 -30.94
CA LEU A 884 -8.94 -29.29 -30.24
C LEU A 884 -9.93 -28.42 -31.06
N GLN A 885 -10.42 -28.91 -32.21
CA GLN A 885 -11.46 -28.28 -33.02
C GLN A 885 -12.86 -28.92 -32.86
N THR A 886 -12.98 -29.93 -31.99
CA THR A 886 -14.20 -30.75 -31.86
C THR A 886 -15.36 -30.02 -31.18
N ASP A 887 -16.60 -30.51 -31.38
CA ASP A 887 -17.85 -29.99 -30.79
C ASP A 887 -17.67 -29.71 -29.28
N PRO A 888 -18.06 -28.52 -28.75
CA PRO A 888 -18.02 -28.21 -27.33
C PRO A 888 -18.78 -29.23 -26.43
N ASN A 889 -19.63 -30.07 -27.01
CA ASN A 889 -20.31 -31.15 -26.30
C ASN A 889 -19.54 -32.47 -26.25
N SER A 890 -18.50 -32.63 -27.07
CA SER A 890 -17.63 -33.80 -27.09
C SER A 890 -16.59 -33.71 -25.96
N SER A 891 -16.39 -34.82 -25.24
CA SER A 891 -15.23 -34.94 -24.35
C SER A 891 -14.00 -35.20 -25.21
N ILE A 892 -12.98 -34.34 -25.11
CA ILE A 892 -11.72 -34.52 -25.85
C ILE A 892 -11.02 -35.83 -25.42
N TYR A 893 -11.19 -36.26 -24.17
CA TYR A 893 -10.71 -37.57 -23.67
C TYR A 893 -11.50 -38.77 -24.22
N ALA A 894 -12.74 -38.56 -24.70
CA ALA A 894 -13.50 -39.60 -25.39
C ALA A 894 -13.11 -39.71 -26.87
N ALA A 895 -12.49 -38.67 -27.46
CA ALA A 895 -12.02 -38.69 -28.84
C ALA A 895 -10.68 -39.43 -29.01
N THR A 896 -9.86 -39.54 -27.95
CA THR A 896 -8.59 -40.30 -27.95
C THR A 896 -8.77 -41.82 -27.84
N HIS A 897 -9.97 -42.29 -27.53
CA HIS A 897 -10.34 -43.71 -27.58
C HIS A 897 -11.39 -43.92 -28.69
N PRO A 898 -10.99 -44.25 -29.93
CA PRO A 898 -11.97 -44.67 -30.92
C PRO A 898 -12.68 -45.91 -30.35
N LYS A 899 -14.01 -45.86 -30.22
CA LYS A 899 -14.80 -47.08 -30.04
C LYS A 899 -14.47 -47.96 -31.25
N LEU A 900 -13.75 -49.07 -31.02
CA LEU A 900 -13.57 -50.11 -32.02
C LEU A 900 -14.95 -50.44 -32.58
N ALA A 901 -15.15 -50.17 -33.87
CA ALA A 901 -16.39 -50.45 -34.55
C ALA A 901 -16.73 -51.93 -34.33
N HIS A 902 -17.90 -52.20 -33.75
CA HIS A 902 -18.45 -53.54 -33.76
C HIS A 902 -18.75 -53.86 -35.23
N ASN A 903 -18.06 -54.86 -35.78
CA ASN A 903 -18.32 -55.33 -37.13
C ASN A 903 -19.81 -55.71 -37.25
N PRO A 904 -20.51 -55.24 -38.28
CA PRO A 904 -21.88 -55.67 -38.54
C PRO A 904 -21.86 -57.10 -39.10
N THR A 905 -22.64 -57.99 -38.48
CA THR A 905 -23.09 -59.25 -39.10
C THR A 905 -24.12 -58.99 -40.18
#